data_AF-A0A378JKV9-F1
#
_entry.id   AF-A0A378JKV9-F1
#
_cell.length_a   1.000
_cell.length_b   1.000
_cell.length_c   1.000
_cell.angle_alpha   90.00
_cell.angle_beta   90.00
_cell.angle_gamma   90.00
#
_symmetry.space_group_name_H-M   'P 1'
#
loop_
_entity.id
_entity.type
_entity.pdbx_description
1 polymer ?
#
loop_
_entity_poly.entity_id
_entity_poly.type
_entity_poly.pdbx_seq_one_letter_code
_entity_poly.pdbx_strand_id
1 'polypeptide(L)'
;MQTKPQMPNLKERLNSNFREIALQVRPLNHGVGATFIGSVNGAQAGTVIYGYYNMDYRLPNGDYLRIIANHNKSIPQILLFTHDPEKLKQLPGGRPASLIAECMRQLNSYLSRSNSYAKPRHLHQEKKYQFAKQCLLSLTELLKEERNLSNHDWSGQEKLRTQVISLIEHCRNQNRLLANTPIVSEGYLGSILYKAKQTAQHYQFNRVFPVSRIDQLDFTEVAKNFSTDKKPCFVWDSEIHIKQDEQELNNTLRVISELYGFTLPSSLYNIPANRFERLGAFFNKLYKEARQLANHLSKAQPIHEKQAWTRSDGLTLTTIKPYYRFRGLNQVGHSTLESLINSITHLNQPCYITHSKEQAYEILTTKANGHWVHLPYENQVIIRIKNNMIALRYFKENELFYPMPSGEDLVTLSHLSKKHLFLPEKINLQFKAFLSSIPRFFKYIFNNLTLFFKDLRNDFVKHIHSEHAGKEEQVATKKPVFLKSIVDIMIGHGLLKNGQSLEEFIQEHINNNNYIIVREEHAPHLTFYTNPLHKVLNIARHFAMFFVSKSEENPLMGSLAMLAYLYGGGAIIAPEALKAVLLKLHLNGLIAGIEPTQKLGKWMSHGTISEAISAAVIYWQGIVVSGNLDDFFMQAVVALRDNPAEIAIILSLALGLGYGLCKAIPVLQKEMGPHPEINYLALGAKGGAAIYDTVMHPGDDWLLGTIKWFFKGIATLGKIILSPLIEAHYYGYPGFLTGIKKSAKLSRLFLKQIGVAILDLLLSLSTVFFLEIATMLLHVPFRGLTDFLSRSLGMLGELKSIGAAFIAFAKRPGNQNFLAGLRLMPLYGYTNPLGTYHKNPFLNFLINSFWLIALPLFQTCKNFIFLPCIDTFFILTRLSLTIFNPLSRFVAYPLGLAILAVASIWDETIGPAFRLSAQLITHSSNWIEQQVGFIKQFFLSKIQICRQYLYYQTFAEDDKKLFQTYKNSDYFLESPIRIDQLEHTAANNSQRFLNVLLNTVSPSEPLLAETLPSSANEVHHAALFVKQGQQHNPSETLNEKSLSI
;
A
#
# COMPACT_ATOMS: atom_id res chain seq x y z
N MET A 1 0.98 -62.63 32.12
CA MET A 1 1.74 -61.37 32.21
C MET A 1 1.77 -60.74 30.82
N GLN A 2 0.92 -59.75 30.57
CA GLN A 2 0.98 -58.92 29.36
C GLN A 2 1.03 -57.46 29.83
N THR A 3 2.14 -56.82 29.55
CA THR A 3 2.44 -55.43 29.90
C THR A 3 1.57 -54.48 29.08
N LYS A 4 0.74 -53.68 29.77
CA LYS A 4 0.02 -52.53 29.22
C LYS A 4 1.00 -51.60 28.48
N PRO A 5 0.69 -51.13 27.25
CA PRO A 5 1.44 -50.02 26.67
C PRO A 5 1.13 -48.76 27.48
N GLN A 6 2.18 -48.14 28.02
CA GLN A 6 2.08 -46.83 28.67
C GLN A 6 1.56 -45.82 27.64
N MET A 7 0.41 -45.21 27.92
CA MET A 7 -0.05 -44.04 27.17
C MET A 7 0.96 -42.90 27.36
N PRO A 8 1.42 -42.24 26.28
CA PRO A 8 2.26 -41.06 26.41
C PRO A 8 1.48 -39.95 27.12
N ASN A 9 2.21 -39.21 27.95
CA ASN A 9 1.70 -38.21 28.87
C ASN A 9 0.90 -37.12 28.11
N LEU A 10 -0.30 -36.76 28.59
CA LEU A 10 -1.18 -35.76 27.95
C LEU A 10 -0.51 -34.39 27.73
N LYS A 11 0.53 -34.07 28.54
CA LYS A 11 1.41 -32.90 28.37
C LYS A 11 2.26 -32.94 27.09
N GLU A 12 2.70 -34.11 26.62
CA GLU A 12 3.48 -34.22 25.39
C GLU A 12 2.62 -34.03 24.13
N ARG A 13 1.34 -34.45 24.16
CA ARG A 13 0.37 -34.14 23.10
C ARG A 13 -0.03 -32.67 23.05
N LEU A 14 -0.02 -31.96 24.18
CA LEU A 14 -0.26 -30.52 24.22
C LEU A 14 0.95 -29.71 23.75
N ASN A 15 2.17 -30.17 24.06
CA ASN A 15 3.42 -29.54 23.61
C ASN A 15 3.71 -29.75 22.11
N SER A 16 3.16 -30.79 21.47
CA SER A 16 3.36 -31.05 20.03
C SER A 16 2.52 -30.17 19.07
N ASN A 17 1.68 -29.27 19.59
CA ASN A 17 0.67 -28.56 18.79
C ASN A 17 1.04 -27.13 18.37
N PHE A 18 2.17 -26.57 18.85
CA PHE A 18 2.62 -25.25 18.42
C PHE A 18 3.48 -25.33 17.15
N ARG A 19 3.26 -24.40 16.21
CA ARG A 19 4.13 -24.30 15.03
C ARG A 19 5.44 -23.62 15.43
N GLU A 20 6.57 -24.31 15.33
CA GLU A 20 7.87 -23.67 15.56
C GLU A 20 8.25 -22.81 14.34
N ILE A 21 8.59 -21.55 14.59
CA ILE A 21 9.26 -20.69 13.60
C ILE A 21 10.73 -20.66 13.95
N ALA A 22 11.55 -21.26 13.11
CA ALA A 22 12.99 -21.21 13.24
C ALA A 22 13.50 -19.83 12.79
N LEU A 23 14.16 -19.13 13.70
CA LEU A 23 14.92 -17.90 13.51
C LEU A 23 16.36 -18.15 13.97
N GLN A 24 17.32 -17.40 13.44
CA GLN A 24 18.68 -17.39 13.96
C GLN A 24 18.72 -16.65 15.30
N VAL A 25 18.15 -15.44 15.35
CA VAL A 25 18.01 -14.65 16.58
C VAL A 25 16.54 -14.29 16.80
N ARG A 26 16.02 -14.57 18.00
CA ARG A 26 14.68 -14.21 18.43
C ARG A 26 14.60 -12.72 18.74
N PRO A 27 13.43 -12.10 18.51
CA PRO A 27 13.22 -10.73 18.96
C PRO A 27 13.44 -10.62 20.48
N LEU A 28 14.00 -9.49 20.91
CA LEU A 28 14.25 -9.16 22.31
C LEU A 28 12.96 -9.23 23.11
N ASN A 29 11.93 -8.55 22.61
CA ASN A 29 10.59 -8.50 23.20
C ASN A 29 9.54 -8.78 22.12
N HIS A 30 8.45 -9.44 22.51
CA HIS A 30 7.27 -9.58 21.66
C HIS A 30 5.99 -9.61 22.50
N GLY A 31 4.88 -9.11 21.97
CA GLY A 31 3.64 -8.96 22.71
C GLY A 31 2.41 -8.84 21.81
N VAL A 32 1.24 -9.06 22.42
CA VAL A 32 -0.07 -9.00 21.75
C VAL A 32 -0.84 -7.80 22.27
N GLY A 33 -1.31 -6.94 21.36
CA GLY A 33 -2.34 -5.94 21.59
C GLY A 33 -3.72 -6.47 21.21
N ALA A 34 -4.72 -6.17 22.02
CA ALA A 34 -6.10 -6.61 21.78
C ALA A 34 -6.81 -5.78 20.69
N THR A 35 -7.74 -6.39 19.96
CA THR A 35 -8.68 -5.66 19.10
C THR A 35 -9.95 -5.32 19.87
N PHE A 36 -10.42 -4.08 19.73
CA PHE A 36 -11.62 -3.55 20.37
C PHE A 36 -12.69 -3.28 19.31
N ILE A 37 -13.88 -3.85 19.48
CA ILE A 37 -15.02 -3.62 18.60
C ILE A 37 -16.26 -3.34 19.44
N GLY A 38 -16.87 -2.18 19.26
CA GLY A 38 -18.16 -1.84 19.83
C GLY A 38 -19.30 -2.60 19.16
N SER A 39 -20.25 -3.06 19.96
CA SER A 39 -21.49 -3.69 19.49
C SER A 39 -22.34 -2.67 18.73
N VAL A 40 -23.05 -3.13 17.71
CA VAL A 40 -23.91 -2.31 16.84
C VAL A 40 -24.98 -1.53 17.64
N ASN A 41 -25.46 -2.10 18.76
CA ASN A 41 -26.58 -1.55 19.54
C ASN A 41 -26.14 -0.91 20.87
N GLY A 42 -24.84 -0.83 21.16
CA GLY A 42 -24.31 -0.35 22.44
C GLY A 42 -23.93 1.12 22.43
N ALA A 43 -23.68 1.70 23.61
CA ALA A 43 -23.20 3.08 23.75
C ALA A 43 -21.85 3.33 23.02
N GLN A 44 -21.12 2.25 22.76
CA GLN A 44 -19.82 2.22 22.10
C GLN A 44 -19.90 1.80 20.61
N ALA A 45 -21.10 1.77 20.02
CA ALA A 45 -21.28 1.50 18.58
C ALA A 45 -20.43 2.45 17.73
N GLY A 46 -19.66 1.91 16.77
CA GLY A 46 -18.75 2.70 15.94
C GLY A 46 -17.28 2.71 16.39
N THR A 47 -16.97 2.18 17.57
CA THR A 47 -15.59 2.08 18.07
C THR A 47 -14.92 0.84 17.51
N VAL A 48 -13.92 1.01 16.65
CA VAL A 48 -13.06 -0.07 16.14
C VAL A 48 -11.61 0.35 16.32
N ILE A 49 -10.88 -0.39 17.16
CA ILE A 49 -9.43 -0.23 17.35
C ILE A 49 -8.80 -1.59 17.10
N TYR A 50 -8.08 -1.73 16.00
CA TYR A 50 -7.43 -2.99 15.65
C TYR A 50 -6.18 -3.20 16.50
N GLY A 51 -6.08 -4.36 17.14
CA GLY A 51 -4.88 -4.78 17.85
C GLY A 51 -3.75 -5.18 16.90
N TYR A 52 -2.63 -5.56 17.48
CA TYR A 52 -1.42 -5.91 16.74
C TYR A 52 -0.56 -6.92 17.51
N TYR A 53 0.36 -7.56 16.81
CA TYR A 53 1.45 -8.33 17.41
C TYR A 53 2.78 -7.61 17.17
N ASN A 54 3.47 -7.21 18.22
CA ASN A 54 4.76 -6.50 18.10
C ASN A 54 5.94 -7.43 18.36
N MET A 55 7.05 -7.16 17.67
CA MET A 55 8.31 -7.88 17.76
C MET A 55 9.46 -6.88 17.65
N ASP A 56 10.32 -6.82 18.66
CA ASP A 56 11.34 -5.79 18.79
C ASP A 56 12.75 -6.37 18.68
N TYR A 57 13.61 -5.71 17.90
CA TYR A 57 15.06 -5.95 17.84
C TYR A 57 15.83 -4.69 18.24
N ARG A 58 16.91 -4.90 18.98
CA ARG A 58 17.93 -3.90 19.24
C ARG A 58 18.94 -3.88 18.09
N LEU A 59 19.35 -2.69 17.66
CA LEU A 59 20.31 -2.47 16.59
C LEU A 59 21.56 -1.76 17.12
N PRO A 60 22.68 -1.77 16.37
CA PRO A 60 23.86 -0.97 16.70
C PRO A 60 23.56 0.51 16.93
N ASN A 61 24.37 1.17 17.75
CA ASN A 61 24.28 2.60 18.10
C ASN A 61 23.01 3.01 18.89
N GLY A 62 22.37 2.07 19.59
CA GLY A 62 21.16 2.34 20.37
C GLY A 62 19.89 2.50 19.52
N ASP A 63 19.95 2.13 18.24
CA ASP A 63 18.81 2.13 17.32
C ASP A 63 17.89 0.92 17.63
N TYR A 64 16.61 1.01 17.27
CA TYR A 64 15.63 -0.07 17.47
C TYR A 64 14.80 -0.34 16.21
N LEU A 65 14.49 -1.62 15.98
CA LEU A 65 13.60 -2.06 14.91
C LEU A 65 12.40 -2.79 15.49
N ARG A 66 11.21 -2.26 15.26
CA ARG A 66 9.95 -2.85 15.69
C ARG A 66 9.14 -3.29 14.48
N ILE A 67 8.79 -4.57 14.44
CA ILE A 67 7.94 -5.17 13.41
C ILE A 67 6.57 -5.43 14.03
N ILE A 68 5.53 -4.83 13.44
CA ILE A 68 4.15 -4.86 13.92
C ILE A 68 3.29 -5.60 12.92
N ALA A 69 2.76 -6.75 13.29
CA ALA A 69 1.74 -7.46 12.54
C ALA A 69 0.35 -7.01 13.01
N ASN A 70 -0.21 -6.03 12.30
CA ASN A 70 -1.55 -5.50 12.58
C ASN A 70 -2.65 -6.53 12.25
N HIS A 71 -3.71 -6.60 13.06
CA HIS A 71 -4.79 -7.56 12.85
C HIS A 71 -5.64 -7.29 11.58
N ASN A 72 -5.67 -6.05 11.09
CA ASN A 72 -6.45 -5.65 9.90
C ASN A 72 -5.65 -5.66 8.59
N LYS A 73 -4.33 -5.49 8.65
CA LYS A 73 -3.48 -5.30 7.47
C LYS A 73 -2.78 -6.61 7.07
N SER A 74 -2.60 -6.84 5.77
CA SER A 74 -1.88 -8.01 5.27
C SER A 74 -0.36 -7.82 5.34
N ILE A 75 0.11 -6.58 5.24
CA ILE A 75 1.52 -6.21 5.26
C ILE A 75 1.87 -5.66 6.65
N PRO A 76 2.96 -6.14 7.27
CA PRO A 76 3.38 -5.67 8.58
C PRO A 76 3.88 -4.23 8.49
N GLN A 77 3.74 -3.51 9.59
CA GLN A 77 4.30 -2.19 9.76
C GLN A 77 5.70 -2.32 10.38
N ILE A 78 6.67 -1.59 9.85
CA ILE A 78 8.03 -1.47 10.38
C ILE A 78 8.19 -0.07 10.96
N LEU A 79 8.58 -0.01 12.23
CA LEU A 79 9.04 1.20 12.89
C LEU A 79 10.55 1.10 13.11
N LEU A 80 11.30 2.03 12.51
CA LEU A 80 12.73 2.17 12.74
C LEU A 80 12.99 3.41 13.60
N PHE A 81 13.60 3.20 14.74
CA PHE A 81 14.07 4.24 15.65
C PHE A 81 15.56 4.43 15.41
N THR A 82 15.96 5.60 14.91
CA THR A 82 17.35 5.91 14.57
C THR A 82 17.76 7.27 15.08
N HIS A 83 19.00 7.39 15.56
CA HIS A 83 19.60 8.69 15.90
C HIS A 83 20.39 9.28 14.71
N ASP A 84 20.64 8.50 13.67
CA ASP A 84 21.38 8.91 12.47
C ASP A 84 20.44 9.38 11.35
N PRO A 85 20.45 10.69 10.98
CA PRO A 85 19.61 11.22 9.91
C PRO A 85 20.07 10.80 8.49
N GLU A 86 21.32 10.39 8.29
CA GLU A 86 21.80 9.98 6.94
C GLU A 86 21.18 8.66 6.51
N LYS A 87 20.92 7.74 7.45
CA LYS A 87 20.22 6.48 7.18
C LYS A 87 18.81 6.73 6.61
N LEU A 88 18.13 7.78 7.06
CA LEU A 88 16.75 8.10 6.63
C LEU A 88 16.66 8.45 5.14
N LYS A 89 17.69 9.10 4.57
CA LYS A 89 17.70 9.48 3.15
C LYS A 89 17.68 8.27 2.22
N GLN A 90 18.24 7.14 2.67
CA GLN A 90 18.33 5.90 1.90
C GLN A 90 17.08 5.03 2.01
N LEU A 91 16.25 5.24 3.05
CA LEU A 91 15.02 4.47 3.23
C LEU A 91 14.01 4.77 2.12
N PRO A 92 13.31 3.73 1.60
CA PRO A 92 12.24 3.92 0.64
C PRO A 92 11.04 4.59 1.31
N GLY A 93 10.27 5.37 0.56
CA GLY A 93 9.10 6.06 1.10
C GLY A 93 8.69 7.22 0.21
N GLY A 94 7.39 7.39 0.00
CA GLY A 94 6.83 8.46 -0.85
C GLY A 94 7.26 9.84 -0.36
N ARG A 95 7.63 10.72 -1.28
CA ARG A 95 8.04 12.11 -1.00
C ARG A 95 7.20 13.11 -1.81
N PRO A 96 5.86 13.08 -1.69
CA PRO A 96 4.98 13.85 -2.56
C PRO A 96 5.10 15.39 -2.43
N ALA A 97 5.78 15.92 -1.41
CA ALA A 97 6.03 17.35 -1.25
C ALA A 97 7.25 17.87 -2.05
N SER A 98 8.10 16.98 -2.59
CA SER A 98 9.21 17.33 -3.47
C SER A 98 9.14 16.54 -4.77
N LEU A 99 9.20 17.26 -5.90
CA LEU A 99 9.18 16.65 -7.23
C LEU A 99 10.41 15.75 -7.42
N ILE A 100 11.58 16.28 -7.08
CA ILE A 100 12.86 15.62 -7.33
C ILE A 100 13.02 14.41 -6.42
N ALA A 101 12.71 14.57 -5.13
CA ALA A 101 12.87 13.50 -4.16
C ALA A 101 11.93 12.31 -4.47
N GLU A 102 10.72 12.57 -4.96
CA GLU A 102 9.81 11.52 -5.42
C GLU A 102 10.31 10.82 -6.70
N CYS A 103 10.85 11.55 -7.67
CA CYS A 103 11.46 10.93 -8.86
C CYS A 103 12.70 10.09 -8.49
N MET A 104 13.54 10.57 -7.58
CA MET A 104 14.70 9.83 -7.07
C MET A 104 14.29 8.55 -6.34
N ARG A 105 13.24 8.59 -5.52
CA ARG A 105 12.68 7.41 -4.84
C ARG A 105 12.34 6.31 -5.84
N GLN A 106 11.68 6.65 -6.94
CA GLN A 106 11.29 5.68 -7.97
C GLN A 106 12.52 5.03 -8.63
N LEU A 107 13.56 5.81 -8.94
CA LEU A 107 14.82 5.28 -9.48
C LEU A 107 15.58 4.43 -8.45
N ASN A 108 15.59 4.82 -7.18
CA ASN A 108 16.21 4.02 -6.11
C ASN A 108 15.52 2.66 -5.93
N SER A 109 14.20 2.59 -6.11
CA SER A 109 13.44 1.33 -6.13
C SER A 109 13.94 0.38 -7.24
N TYR A 110 14.28 0.92 -8.43
CA TYR A 110 14.94 0.14 -9.49
C TYR A 110 16.33 -0.35 -9.06
N LEU A 111 17.17 0.54 -8.51
CA LEU A 111 18.55 0.23 -8.14
C LEU A 111 18.60 -0.84 -7.05
N SER A 112 17.78 -0.73 -6.00
CA SER A 112 17.65 -1.73 -4.94
C SER A 112 17.27 -3.10 -5.49
N ARG A 113 16.30 -3.14 -6.42
CA ARG A 113 15.91 -4.39 -7.07
C ARG A 113 17.02 -4.95 -7.96
N SER A 114 17.70 -4.10 -8.73
CA SER A 114 18.81 -4.50 -9.60
C SER A 114 20.02 -5.02 -8.82
N ASN A 115 20.27 -4.51 -7.61
CA ASN A 115 21.25 -5.03 -6.65
C ASN A 115 20.94 -6.45 -6.18
N SER A 116 19.68 -6.89 -6.32
CA SER A 116 19.20 -8.19 -5.86
C SER A 116 19.16 -9.25 -6.94
N TYR A 117 19.53 -8.93 -8.18
CA TYR A 117 19.64 -9.93 -9.25
C TYR A 117 20.81 -10.88 -9.03
N ALA A 118 20.71 -12.09 -9.59
CA ALA A 118 21.78 -13.07 -9.56
C ALA A 118 23.09 -12.49 -10.15
N LYS A 119 24.22 -12.75 -9.49
CA LYS A 119 25.56 -12.29 -9.89
C LYS A 119 26.32 -13.42 -10.59
N PRO A 120 27.18 -13.12 -11.60
CA PRO A 120 27.41 -11.80 -12.19
C PRO A 120 26.21 -11.32 -13.01
N ARG A 121 26.02 -9.99 -13.06
CA ARG A 121 24.97 -9.39 -13.89
C ARG A 121 25.29 -9.59 -15.37
N HIS A 122 24.25 -9.71 -16.18
CA HIS A 122 24.43 -9.70 -17.64
C HIS A 122 24.87 -8.29 -18.10
N LEU A 123 25.69 -8.20 -19.15
CA LEU A 123 26.17 -6.94 -19.73
C LEU A 123 25.08 -5.85 -19.91
N HIS A 124 23.94 -6.20 -20.49
CA HIS A 124 22.82 -5.26 -20.67
C HIS A 124 22.19 -4.81 -19.34
N GLN A 125 22.16 -5.68 -18.33
CA GLN A 125 21.65 -5.31 -17.00
C GLN A 125 22.59 -4.32 -16.31
N GLU A 126 23.89 -4.48 -16.49
CA GLU A 126 24.89 -3.53 -15.98
C GLU A 126 24.78 -2.15 -16.64
N LYS A 127 24.62 -2.11 -17.97
CA LYS A 127 24.34 -0.84 -18.69
C LYS A 127 23.09 -0.13 -18.16
N LYS A 128 21.99 -0.87 -17.94
CA LYS A 128 20.75 -0.30 -17.35
C LYS A 128 20.95 0.22 -15.94
N TYR A 129 21.74 -0.49 -15.12
CA TYR A 129 22.12 -0.04 -13.79
C TYR A 129 22.91 1.28 -13.85
N GLN A 130 23.85 1.40 -14.79
CA GLN A 130 24.63 2.61 -15.00
C GLN A 130 23.76 3.79 -15.46
N PHE A 131 22.84 3.60 -16.41
CA PHE A 131 21.91 4.65 -16.85
C PHE A 131 21.06 5.19 -15.69
N ALA A 132 20.49 4.29 -14.88
CA ALA A 132 19.71 4.69 -13.71
C ALA A 132 20.56 5.44 -12.67
N LYS A 133 21.81 5.01 -12.44
CA LYS A 133 22.73 5.68 -11.52
C LYS A 133 23.14 7.07 -12.01
N GLN A 134 23.40 7.24 -13.30
CA GLN A 134 23.70 8.54 -13.90
C GLN A 134 22.51 9.50 -13.77
N CYS A 135 21.30 9.03 -14.09
CA CYS A 135 20.07 9.82 -13.94
C CYS A 135 19.84 10.25 -12.48
N LEU A 136 20.08 9.35 -11.52
CA LEU A 136 20.00 9.66 -10.09
C LEU A 136 20.98 10.77 -9.66
N LEU A 137 22.23 10.71 -10.13
CA LEU A 137 23.24 11.74 -9.83
C LEU A 137 22.81 13.11 -10.37
N SER A 138 22.35 13.18 -11.62
CA SER A 138 21.84 14.42 -12.21
C SER A 138 20.62 14.98 -11.47
N LEU A 139 19.70 14.13 -11.00
CA LEU A 139 18.57 14.59 -10.18
C LEU A 139 19.00 15.09 -8.81
N THR A 140 20.05 14.51 -8.22
CA THR A 140 20.56 14.92 -6.90
C THR A 140 21.08 16.36 -6.93
N GLU A 141 21.68 16.79 -8.03
CA GLU A 141 22.17 18.17 -8.22
C GLU A 141 21.03 19.19 -8.16
N LEU A 142 19.85 18.83 -8.71
CA LEU A 142 18.67 19.70 -8.76
C LEU A 142 17.98 19.90 -7.39
N LEU A 143 18.25 19.06 -6.37
CA LEU A 143 17.62 19.18 -5.03
C LEU A 143 17.88 20.54 -4.36
N LYS A 144 19.05 21.14 -4.62
CA LYS A 144 19.38 22.49 -4.14
C LYS A 144 18.62 23.57 -4.90
N GLU A 145 18.45 23.38 -6.20
CA GLU A 145 17.71 24.33 -7.05
C GLU A 145 16.23 24.37 -6.64
N GLU A 146 15.60 23.22 -6.39
CA GLU A 146 14.20 23.16 -5.94
C GLU A 146 13.97 23.93 -4.62
N ARG A 147 14.91 23.83 -3.68
CA ARG A 147 14.85 24.54 -2.39
C ARG A 147 14.98 26.05 -2.51
N ASN A 148 15.66 26.52 -3.56
CA ASN A 148 15.87 27.95 -3.79
C ASN A 148 14.69 28.62 -4.51
N LEU A 149 13.74 27.84 -5.04
CA LEU A 149 12.56 28.37 -5.72
C LEU A 149 11.55 28.94 -4.72
N SER A 150 11.08 30.15 -5.02
CA SER A 150 9.98 30.74 -4.27
C SER A 150 8.63 30.18 -4.72
N ASN A 151 7.63 30.27 -3.86
CA ASN A 151 6.29 29.73 -4.09
C ASN A 151 5.56 30.46 -5.22
N HIS A 152 5.97 31.70 -5.48
CA HIS A 152 5.40 32.57 -6.51
C HIS A 152 6.25 32.58 -7.79
N ASP A 153 7.41 31.93 -7.80
CA ASP A 153 8.22 31.76 -9.01
C ASP A 153 7.67 30.60 -9.86
N TRP A 154 6.47 30.82 -10.40
CA TRP A 154 5.77 29.86 -11.24
C TRP A 154 6.57 29.49 -12.49
N SER A 155 7.31 30.45 -13.06
CA SER A 155 8.15 30.18 -14.23
C SER A 155 9.36 29.32 -13.88
N GLY A 156 10.02 29.56 -12.73
CA GLY A 156 11.12 28.74 -12.24
C GLY A 156 10.69 27.31 -11.92
N GLN A 157 9.53 27.14 -11.25
CA GLN A 157 8.92 25.83 -10.96
C GLN A 157 8.67 25.01 -12.23
N GLU A 158 8.07 25.63 -13.24
CA GLU A 158 7.77 24.98 -14.52
C GLU A 158 9.02 24.65 -15.34
N LYS A 159 10.06 25.49 -15.24
CA LYS A 159 11.38 25.24 -15.85
C LYS A 159 12.06 24.04 -15.19
N LEU A 160 12.04 23.96 -13.86
CA LEU A 160 12.56 22.83 -13.09
C LEU A 160 11.84 21.54 -13.49
N ARG A 161 10.49 21.55 -13.56
CA ARG A 161 9.71 20.38 -13.99
C ARG A 161 10.11 19.92 -15.40
N THR A 162 10.33 20.86 -16.32
CA THR A 162 10.76 20.55 -17.69
C THR A 162 12.16 19.93 -17.71
N GLN A 163 13.09 20.41 -16.87
CA GLN A 163 14.43 19.83 -16.72
C GLN A 163 14.39 18.42 -16.11
N VAL A 164 13.57 18.18 -15.10
CA VAL A 164 13.38 16.83 -14.52
C VAL A 164 12.83 15.86 -15.57
N ILE A 165 11.81 16.27 -16.32
CA ILE A 165 11.23 15.44 -17.39
C ILE A 165 12.28 15.12 -18.47
N SER A 166 13.10 16.09 -18.88
CA SER A 166 14.10 15.87 -19.93
C SER A 166 15.22 14.91 -19.48
N LEU A 167 15.65 14.97 -18.22
CA LEU A 167 16.60 14.01 -17.64
C LEU A 167 16.06 12.58 -17.63
N ILE A 168 14.79 12.41 -17.22
CA ILE A 168 14.13 11.10 -17.19
C ILE A 168 13.93 10.57 -18.61
N GLU A 169 13.53 11.44 -19.55
CA GLU A 169 13.37 11.08 -20.96
C GLU A 169 14.70 10.69 -21.61
N HIS A 170 15.80 11.38 -21.30
CA HIS A 170 17.12 11.00 -21.78
C HIS A 170 17.48 9.57 -21.33
N CYS A 171 17.30 9.26 -20.05
CA CYS A 171 17.53 7.90 -19.54
C CYS A 171 16.60 6.87 -20.20
N ARG A 172 15.34 7.22 -20.46
CA ARG A 172 14.37 6.35 -21.15
C ARG A 172 14.79 6.08 -22.59
N ASN A 173 15.27 7.09 -23.31
CA ASN A 173 15.74 6.99 -24.69
C ASN A 173 16.95 6.05 -24.80
N GLN A 174 17.90 6.15 -23.86
CA GLN A 174 19.04 5.23 -23.79
C GLN A 174 18.62 3.78 -23.50
N ASN A 175 17.68 3.57 -22.57
CA ASN A 175 17.12 2.24 -22.30
C ASN A 175 16.39 1.65 -23.52
N ARG A 176 15.70 2.49 -24.30
CA ARG A 176 15.02 2.09 -25.55
C ARG A 176 16.02 1.66 -26.62
N LEU A 177 17.09 2.44 -26.84
CA LEU A 177 18.16 2.07 -27.76
C LEU A 177 18.81 0.73 -27.40
N LEU A 178 18.98 0.47 -26.10
CA LEU A 178 19.48 -0.82 -25.61
C LEU A 178 18.49 -1.97 -25.87
N ALA A 179 17.18 -1.69 -25.89
CA ALA A 179 16.13 -2.68 -26.12
C ALA A 179 15.89 -3.01 -27.60
N ASN A 180 16.66 -2.43 -28.54
CA ASN A 180 16.64 -2.83 -29.94
C ASN A 180 17.18 -4.26 -30.17
N THR A 181 17.93 -4.82 -29.21
CA THR A 181 18.41 -6.21 -29.29
C THR A 181 17.27 -7.21 -29.00
N PRO A 182 17.19 -8.35 -29.71
CA PRO A 182 16.04 -9.25 -29.66
C PRO A 182 15.71 -9.86 -28.29
N ILE A 183 16.71 -10.00 -27.41
CA ILE A 183 16.56 -10.65 -26.10
C ILE A 183 16.26 -9.64 -24.98
N VAL A 184 16.54 -8.35 -25.20
CA VAL A 184 16.46 -7.32 -24.16
C VAL A 184 15.19 -6.51 -24.33
N SER A 185 14.28 -6.61 -23.36
CA SER A 185 13.14 -5.68 -23.26
C SER A 185 13.54 -4.42 -22.52
N GLU A 186 12.77 -3.32 -22.64
CA GLU A 186 12.91 -2.13 -21.79
C GLU A 186 12.79 -2.46 -20.29
N GLY A 187 11.98 -3.48 -19.97
CA GLY A 187 11.89 -4.12 -18.66
C GLY A 187 11.41 -3.20 -17.54
N TYR A 188 11.70 -3.60 -16.30
CA TYR A 188 11.26 -2.86 -15.10
C TYR A 188 11.79 -1.41 -15.05
N LEU A 189 13.00 -1.16 -15.57
CA LEU A 189 13.54 0.21 -15.69
C LEU A 189 12.63 1.10 -16.55
N GLY A 190 12.14 0.58 -17.68
CA GLY A 190 11.21 1.31 -18.55
C GLY A 190 9.93 1.70 -17.82
N SER A 191 9.35 0.77 -17.04
CA SER A 191 8.15 1.04 -16.24
C SER A 191 8.38 2.09 -15.14
N ILE A 192 9.55 2.09 -14.50
CA ILE A 192 9.89 3.08 -13.47
C ILE A 192 10.14 4.45 -14.08
N LEU A 193 10.88 4.54 -15.20
CA LEU A 193 11.11 5.81 -15.89
C LEU A 193 9.80 6.39 -16.44
N TYR A 194 8.88 5.53 -16.89
CA TYR A 194 7.54 5.95 -17.26
C TYR A 194 6.77 6.54 -16.08
N LYS A 195 6.71 5.82 -14.95
CA LYS A 195 6.05 6.30 -13.74
C LYS A 195 6.67 7.61 -13.24
N ALA A 196 8.00 7.73 -13.26
CA ALA A 196 8.70 8.92 -12.78
C ALA A 196 8.38 10.14 -13.66
N LYS A 197 8.35 9.94 -14.99
CA LYS A 197 7.90 10.97 -15.93
C LYS A 197 6.44 11.35 -15.68
N GLN A 198 5.55 10.38 -15.51
CA GLN A 198 4.13 10.65 -15.27
C GLN A 198 3.92 11.41 -13.95
N THR A 199 4.60 10.99 -12.87
CA THR A 199 4.62 11.72 -11.60
C THR A 199 5.11 13.15 -11.81
N ALA A 200 6.20 13.36 -12.54
CA ALA A 200 6.70 14.70 -12.81
C ALA A 200 5.72 15.55 -13.63
N GLN A 201 5.04 14.98 -14.62
CA GLN A 201 4.06 15.69 -15.46
C GLN A 201 2.80 16.12 -14.70
N HIS A 202 2.35 15.31 -13.74
CA HIS A 202 1.15 15.61 -12.94
C HIS A 202 1.47 16.28 -11.61
N TYR A 203 2.76 16.45 -11.28
CA TYR A 203 3.19 17.08 -10.05
C TYR A 203 2.68 18.52 -9.95
N GLN A 204 2.21 18.88 -8.75
CA GLN A 204 1.77 20.23 -8.42
C GLN A 204 2.63 20.76 -7.28
N PHE A 205 3.34 21.85 -7.54
CA PHE A 205 4.10 22.54 -6.51
C PHE A 205 3.18 23.08 -5.42
N ASN A 206 3.69 23.07 -4.19
CA ASN A 206 3.02 23.71 -3.07
C ASN A 206 2.94 25.23 -3.32
N ARG A 207 1.74 25.79 -3.13
CA ARG A 207 1.45 27.20 -3.45
C ARG A 207 1.67 28.13 -2.27
N VAL A 208 1.70 27.60 -1.05
CA VAL A 208 1.76 28.40 0.17
C VAL A 208 3.16 28.35 0.80
N PHE A 209 3.84 27.22 0.71
CA PHE A 209 5.16 27.01 1.31
C PHE A 209 6.19 26.55 0.28
N PRO A 210 7.46 27.00 0.39
CA PRO A 210 8.55 26.48 -0.45
C PRO A 210 8.92 25.08 0.03
N VAL A 211 9.55 24.31 -0.85
CA VAL A 211 10.04 22.97 -0.49
C VAL A 211 11.16 23.11 0.54
N SER A 212 10.97 22.55 1.73
CA SER A 212 11.98 22.55 2.79
C SER A 212 12.92 21.34 2.68
N ARG A 213 13.98 21.33 3.49
CA ARG A 213 14.86 20.13 3.60
C ARG A 213 14.12 18.93 4.20
N ILE A 214 13.19 19.19 5.12
CA ILE A 214 12.39 18.16 5.78
C ILE A 214 11.43 17.52 4.77
N ASP A 215 10.87 18.30 3.83
CA ASP A 215 10.05 17.79 2.72
C ASP A 215 10.83 16.84 1.79
N GLN A 216 12.16 16.99 1.72
CA GLN A 216 13.05 16.07 0.99
C GLN A 216 13.54 14.88 1.84
N LEU A 217 13.06 14.77 3.10
CA LEU A 217 13.49 13.84 4.16
C LEU A 217 14.97 14.00 4.56
N ASP A 218 15.50 15.22 4.49
CA ASP A 218 16.84 15.57 4.97
C ASP A 218 16.77 16.25 6.35
N PHE A 219 17.00 15.46 7.41
CA PHE A 219 16.97 15.91 8.82
C PHE A 219 18.34 16.33 9.37
N THR A 220 19.36 16.51 8.52
CA THR A 220 20.73 16.82 8.97
C THR A 220 20.84 18.15 9.72
N GLU A 221 20.06 19.17 9.36
CA GLU A 221 20.04 20.45 10.08
C GLU A 221 19.27 20.34 11.40
N VAL A 222 18.18 19.57 11.42
CA VAL A 222 17.40 19.32 12.64
C VAL A 222 18.28 18.66 13.69
N ALA A 223 19.05 17.63 13.32
CA ALA A 223 19.97 16.95 14.23
C ALA A 223 21.03 17.87 14.85
N LYS A 224 21.47 18.93 14.13
CA LYS A 224 22.45 19.91 14.63
C LYS A 224 21.87 20.92 15.62
N ASN A 225 20.56 21.16 15.56
CA ASN A 225 19.89 22.15 16.41
C ASN A 225 19.59 21.63 17.83
N PHE A 226 19.70 20.32 18.07
CA PHE A 226 19.56 19.73 19.40
C PHE A 226 20.90 19.74 20.15
N SER A 227 20.86 20.08 21.44
CA SER A 227 22.02 20.04 22.34
C SER A 227 22.54 18.61 22.55
N THR A 228 23.84 18.47 22.83
CA THR A 228 24.55 17.17 22.98
C THR A 228 23.91 16.21 23.99
N ASP A 229 23.22 16.74 25.00
CA ASP A 229 22.62 15.97 26.09
C ASP A 229 21.23 15.38 25.76
N LYS A 230 20.57 15.86 24.69
CA LYS A 230 19.25 15.39 24.24
C LYS A 230 19.25 15.10 22.75
N LYS A 231 19.88 13.99 22.35
CA LYS A 231 19.85 13.55 20.95
C LYS A 231 18.40 13.25 20.52
N PRO A 232 17.96 13.73 19.34
CA PRO A 232 16.65 13.40 18.81
C PRO A 232 16.62 11.94 18.35
N CYS A 233 15.51 11.25 18.63
CA CYS A 233 15.25 9.92 18.08
C CYS A 233 14.27 10.06 16.92
N PHE A 234 14.75 9.81 15.70
CA PHE A 234 13.92 9.81 14.50
C PHE A 234 13.14 8.51 14.39
N VAL A 235 11.82 8.60 14.22
CA VAL A 235 10.93 7.45 14.03
C VAL A 235 10.48 7.41 12.59
N TRP A 236 11.00 6.45 11.82
CA TRP A 236 10.53 6.16 10.48
C TRP A 236 9.45 5.08 10.52
N ASP A 237 8.25 5.42 10.06
CA ASP A 237 7.08 4.54 10.06
C ASP A 237 6.70 4.14 8.63
N SER A 238 6.80 2.85 8.32
CA SER A 238 6.42 2.31 7.02
C SER A 238 4.96 2.56 6.63
N GLU A 239 4.06 2.74 7.60
CA GLU A 239 2.64 2.99 7.31
C GLU A 239 2.45 4.34 6.59
N ILE A 240 3.21 5.36 7.00
CA ILE A 240 3.18 6.70 6.38
C ILE A 240 3.82 6.64 4.99
N HIS A 241 4.98 5.99 4.90
CA HIS A 241 5.88 6.08 3.75
C HIS A 241 5.59 5.08 2.63
N ILE A 242 5.17 3.87 3.00
CA ILE A 242 5.03 2.71 2.09
C ILE A 242 3.59 2.21 2.01
N LYS A 243 2.79 2.46 3.05
CA LYS A 243 1.40 2.03 3.17
C LYS A 243 1.28 0.48 3.11
N GLN A 244 0.64 -0.07 2.08
CA GLN A 244 0.43 -1.52 1.90
C GLN A 244 1.08 -2.01 0.59
N ASP A 245 2.28 -1.50 0.27
CA ASP A 245 3.07 -2.01 -0.87
C ASP A 245 4.10 -3.07 -0.42
N GLU A 246 3.90 -4.32 -0.85
CA GLU A 246 4.81 -5.43 -0.54
C GLU A 246 6.19 -5.26 -1.21
N GLN A 247 6.26 -4.67 -2.40
CA GLN A 247 7.52 -4.52 -3.11
C GLN A 247 8.42 -3.50 -2.38
N GLU A 248 7.83 -2.39 -1.95
CA GLU A 248 8.55 -1.38 -1.19
C GLU A 248 8.88 -1.84 0.24
N LEU A 249 8.04 -2.66 0.89
CA LEU A 249 8.41 -3.32 2.15
C LEU A 249 9.65 -4.21 1.97
N ASN A 250 9.67 -5.04 0.92
CA ASN A 250 10.82 -5.89 0.62
C ASN A 250 12.08 -5.05 0.32
N ASN A 251 11.94 -3.93 -0.40
CA ASN A 251 13.04 -2.99 -0.60
C ASN A 251 13.53 -2.40 0.73
N THR A 252 12.62 -2.06 1.63
CA THR A 252 12.95 -1.55 2.98
C THR A 252 13.78 -2.55 3.76
N LEU A 253 13.36 -3.83 3.78
CA LEU A 253 14.10 -4.88 4.46
C LEU A 253 15.50 -5.08 3.87
N ARG A 254 15.68 -4.92 2.55
CA ARG A 254 17.00 -4.93 1.92
C ARG A 254 17.85 -3.73 2.36
N VAL A 255 17.30 -2.53 2.29
CA VAL A 255 18.01 -1.29 2.67
C VAL A 255 18.40 -1.34 4.16
N ILE A 256 17.48 -1.73 5.05
CA ILE A 256 17.78 -1.93 6.47
C ILE A 256 18.89 -2.98 6.66
N SER A 257 18.84 -4.10 5.90
CA SER A 257 19.88 -5.11 5.96
C SER A 257 21.25 -4.58 5.51
N GLU A 258 21.30 -3.73 4.49
CA GLU A 258 22.53 -3.08 4.04
C GLU A 258 23.03 -2.04 5.05
N LEU A 259 22.15 -1.17 5.56
CA LEU A 259 22.48 -0.09 6.50
C LEU A 259 23.06 -0.59 7.83
N TYR A 260 22.53 -1.70 8.36
CA TYR A 260 22.97 -2.28 9.63
C TYR A 260 23.92 -3.47 9.46
N GLY A 261 24.28 -3.82 8.22
CA GLY A 261 25.20 -4.92 7.94
C GLY A 261 24.65 -6.30 8.31
N PHE A 262 23.36 -6.56 8.12
CA PHE A 262 22.81 -7.91 8.25
C PHE A 262 23.24 -8.82 7.10
N THR A 263 23.19 -10.13 7.31
CA THR A 263 23.32 -11.09 6.20
C THR A 263 22.13 -10.91 5.26
N LEU A 264 22.40 -10.58 3.99
CA LEU A 264 21.36 -10.33 3.00
C LEU A 264 20.40 -11.54 2.91
N PRO A 265 19.08 -11.33 2.98
CA PRO A 265 18.11 -12.41 2.95
C PRO A 265 18.15 -13.14 1.62
N SER A 266 18.34 -14.46 1.67
CA SER A 266 18.37 -15.32 0.49
C SER A 266 17.06 -15.30 -0.28
N SER A 267 15.93 -15.10 0.42
CA SER A 267 14.60 -15.02 -0.19
C SER A 267 14.36 -13.73 -0.97
N LEU A 268 15.11 -12.65 -0.69
CA LEU A 268 15.02 -11.37 -1.38
C LEU A 268 16.19 -11.10 -2.35
N TYR A 269 17.22 -11.95 -2.33
CA TYR A 269 18.40 -11.89 -3.19
C TYR A 269 18.35 -13.02 -4.26
N ASN A 270 19.16 -12.93 -5.31
CA ASN A 270 19.13 -13.85 -6.46
C ASN A 270 17.77 -13.93 -7.16
N ILE A 271 17.07 -12.79 -7.26
CA ILE A 271 15.78 -12.72 -7.94
C ILE A 271 16.01 -12.90 -9.44
N PRO A 272 15.21 -13.75 -10.13
CA PRO A 272 15.29 -13.85 -11.57
C PRO A 272 14.90 -12.52 -12.21
N ALA A 273 15.76 -12.00 -13.09
CA ALA A 273 15.46 -10.79 -13.85
C ALA A 273 14.40 -11.06 -14.95
N ASN A 274 14.30 -12.32 -15.40
CA ASN A 274 13.35 -12.74 -16.42
C ASN A 274 11.90 -12.71 -15.90
N ARG A 275 10.97 -12.16 -16.69
CA ARG A 275 9.54 -12.06 -16.39
C ARG A 275 8.90 -13.44 -16.18
N PHE A 276 9.20 -14.41 -17.04
CA PHE A 276 8.60 -15.74 -16.97
C PHE A 276 9.10 -16.56 -15.78
N GLU A 277 10.38 -16.44 -15.44
CA GLU A 277 10.94 -17.09 -14.24
C GLU A 277 10.34 -16.50 -12.96
N ARG A 278 10.10 -15.17 -12.91
CA ARG A 278 9.39 -14.53 -11.79
C ARG A 278 7.97 -15.04 -11.64
N LEU A 279 7.23 -15.15 -12.75
CA LEU A 279 5.88 -15.72 -12.75
C LEU A 279 5.89 -17.19 -12.31
N GLY A 280 6.86 -17.98 -12.77
CA GLY A 280 7.05 -19.36 -12.31
C GLY A 280 7.34 -19.44 -10.80
N ALA A 281 8.19 -18.57 -10.27
CA ALA A 281 8.46 -18.47 -8.84
C ALA A 281 7.23 -18.07 -8.04
N PHE A 282 6.42 -17.13 -8.54
CA PHE A 282 5.14 -16.72 -7.94
C PHE A 282 4.16 -17.90 -7.85
N PHE A 283 3.90 -18.61 -8.95
CA PHE A 283 2.98 -19.76 -8.94
C PHE A 283 3.47 -20.89 -8.04
N ASN A 284 4.78 -21.13 -7.97
CA ASN A 284 5.36 -22.10 -7.05
C ASN A 284 5.17 -21.68 -5.58
N LYS A 285 5.38 -20.39 -5.26
CA LYS A 285 5.11 -19.83 -3.92
C LYS A 285 3.64 -19.98 -3.56
N LEU A 286 2.74 -19.58 -4.46
CA LEU A 286 1.29 -19.71 -4.28
C LEU A 286 0.87 -21.17 -4.07
N TYR A 287 1.39 -22.09 -4.88
CA TYR A 287 1.10 -23.51 -4.73
C TYR A 287 1.55 -24.03 -3.35
N LYS A 288 2.75 -23.66 -2.89
CA LYS A 288 3.25 -24.03 -1.57
C LYS A 288 2.39 -23.44 -0.45
N GLU A 289 1.99 -22.17 -0.56
CA GLU A 289 1.11 -21.49 0.40
C GLU A 289 -0.29 -22.14 0.43
N ALA A 290 -0.93 -22.33 -0.73
CA ALA A 290 -2.23 -22.99 -0.85
C ALA A 290 -2.20 -24.42 -0.29
N ARG A 291 -1.12 -25.17 -0.53
CA ARG A 291 -0.92 -26.49 0.05
C ARG A 291 -0.77 -26.44 1.57
N GLN A 292 -0.05 -25.46 2.11
CA GLN A 292 0.06 -25.26 3.56
C GLN A 292 -1.29 -24.91 4.17
N LEU A 293 -2.08 -24.05 3.52
CA LEU A 293 -3.44 -23.70 3.95
C LEU A 293 -4.37 -24.91 3.92
N ALA A 294 -4.39 -25.68 2.83
CA ALA A 294 -5.22 -26.87 2.73
C ALA A 294 -4.88 -27.89 3.81
N ASN A 295 -3.59 -28.14 4.05
CA ASN A 295 -3.12 -29.00 5.14
C ASN A 295 -3.45 -28.44 6.54
N HIS A 296 -3.57 -27.12 6.68
CA HIS A 296 -3.96 -26.49 7.93
C HIS A 296 -5.46 -26.66 8.19
N LEU A 297 -6.29 -26.35 7.20
CA LEU A 297 -7.75 -26.51 7.25
C LEU A 297 -8.19 -27.97 7.44
N SER A 298 -7.37 -28.94 7.03
CA SER A 298 -7.66 -30.36 7.17
C SER A 298 -7.34 -30.95 8.56
N LYS A 299 -6.56 -30.26 9.40
CA LYS A 299 -6.20 -30.78 10.74
C LYS A 299 -7.25 -30.36 11.77
N ALA A 300 -7.55 -31.24 12.73
CA ALA A 300 -8.34 -30.88 13.91
C ALA A 300 -7.62 -29.72 14.63
N GLN A 301 -8.27 -28.56 14.66
CA GLN A 301 -7.63 -27.33 15.10
C GLN A 301 -7.28 -27.42 16.60
N PRO A 302 -6.06 -27.01 17.03
CA PRO A 302 -5.86 -26.65 18.42
C PRO A 302 -6.85 -25.51 18.75
N ILE A 303 -7.56 -25.64 19.88
CA ILE A 303 -8.49 -24.62 20.35
C ILE A 303 -7.69 -23.31 20.46
N HIS A 304 -8.00 -22.32 19.63
CA HIS A 304 -7.49 -20.98 19.83
C HIS A 304 -7.85 -20.56 21.26
N GLU A 305 -6.88 -20.11 22.06
CA GLU A 305 -7.20 -19.26 23.22
C GLU A 305 -7.66 -17.90 22.69
N LYS A 306 -8.82 -17.87 22.04
CA LYS A 306 -9.53 -16.65 21.73
C LYS A 306 -10.22 -16.22 23.00
N GLN A 307 -9.53 -15.38 23.78
CA GLN A 307 -10.15 -14.72 24.90
C GLN A 307 -10.96 -13.54 24.35
N ALA A 308 -12.27 -13.76 24.25
CA ALA A 308 -13.23 -12.75 23.83
C ALA A 308 -14.06 -12.31 25.04
N TRP A 309 -13.88 -11.06 25.46
CA TRP A 309 -14.57 -10.50 26.61
C TRP A 309 -15.57 -9.45 26.14
N THR A 310 -16.83 -9.60 26.53
CA THR A 310 -17.88 -8.64 26.19
C THR A 310 -18.27 -7.86 27.45
N ARG A 311 -18.04 -6.55 27.45
CA ARG A 311 -18.44 -5.64 28.53
C ARG A 311 -19.93 -5.32 28.47
N SER A 312 -20.51 -4.92 29.61
CA SER A 312 -21.88 -4.41 29.75
C SER A 312 -22.20 -3.26 28.78
N ASP A 313 -21.21 -2.43 28.50
CA ASP A 313 -21.36 -1.21 27.67
C ASP A 313 -21.40 -1.51 26.15
N GLY A 314 -21.34 -2.80 25.80
CA GLY A 314 -21.34 -3.29 24.42
C GLY A 314 -19.95 -3.40 23.77
N LEU A 315 -18.85 -3.18 24.50
CA LEU A 315 -17.49 -3.35 23.96
C LEU A 315 -17.08 -4.83 23.95
N THR A 316 -16.60 -5.30 22.81
CA THR A 316 -16.02 -6.64 22.66
C THR A 316 -14.51 -6.53 22.50
N LEU A 317 -13.78 -7.17 23.42
CA LEU A 317 -12.35 -7.34 23.36
C LEU A 317 -12.06 -8.69 22.70
N THR A 318 -11.21 -8.70 21.68
CA THR A 318 -10.67 -9.94 21.13
C THR A 318 -9.16 -9.89 21.12
N THR A 319 -8.54 -10.62 22.05
CA THR A 319 -7.10 -10.89 22.01
C THR A 319 -6.85 -12.14 21.20
N ILE A 320 -5.87 -12.05 20.31
CA ILE A 320 -5.51 -13.12 19.41
C ILE A 320 -4.08 -13.54 19.73
N LYS A 321 -3.89 -14.62 20.49
CA LYS A 321 -2.57 -15.18 20.75
C LYS A 321 -2.07 -15.98 19.53
N PRO A 322 -0.83 -15.76 19.06
CA PRO A 322 -0.29 -16.54 17.94
C PRO A 322 -0.07 -18.02 18.33
N TYR A 323 -0.30 -18.93 17.39
CA TYR A 323 -0.12 -20.38 17.59
C TYR A 323 1.33 -20.87 17.42
N TYR A 324 2.30 -19.96 17.39
CA TYR A 324 3.69 -20.29 17.11
C TYR A 324 4.64 -19.94 18.26
N ARG A 325 5.75 -20.68 18.32
CA ARG A 325 6.87 -20.38 19.21
C ARG A 325 8.09 -20.04 18.37
N PHE A 326 8.75 -18.94 18.71
CA PHE A 326 10.04 -18.62 18.12
C PHE A 326 11.11 -19.54 18.67
N ARG A 327 11.86 -20.18 17.76
CA ARG A 327 13.05 -20.97 18.05
C ARG A 327 14.25 -20.22 17.49
N GLY A 328 15.36 -20.18 18.22
CA GLY A 328 16.52 -19.33 17.90
C GLY A 328 17.24 -18.87 19.16
N LEU A 329 18.30 -18.06 19.02
CA LEU A 329 19.04 -17.46 20.14
C LEU A 329 18.37 -16.17 20.62
N ASN A 330 18.31 -15.92 21.93
CA ASN A 330 17.72 -14.67 22.44
C ASN A 330 18.70 -13.49 22.22
N GLN A 331 18.18 -12.32 21.87
CA GLN A 331 19.00 -11.11 21.73
C GLN A 331 19.33 -10.47 23.10
N VAL A 332 20.12 -11.17 23.92
CA VAL A 332 20.58 -10.68 25.23
C VAL A 332 22.03 -10.19 25.12
N GLY A 333 22.42 -9.22 25.93
CA GLY A 333 23.79 -8.72 25.99
C GLY A 333 24.67 -9.64 26.82
N HIS A 334 25.81 -10.04 26.27
CA HIS A 334 26.80 -10.91 26.93
C HIS A 334 28.07 -10.14 27.27
N SER A 335 28.68 -10.39 28.43
CA SER A 335 29.91 -9.72 28.85
C SER A 335 31.13 -10.05 27.98
N THR A 336 31.20 -11.26 27.41
CA THR A 336 32.27 -11.69 26.51
C THR A 336 31.71 -12.46 25.31
N LEU A 337 32.48 -12.51 24.21
CA LEU A 337 32.16 -13.35 23.05
C LEU A 337 32.07 -14.83 23.43
N GLU A 338 32.96 -15.32 24.30
CA GLU A 338 32.92 -16.69 24.80
C GLU A 338 31.61 -17.02 25.52
N SER A 339 31.08 -16.08 26.31
CA SER A 339 29.77 -16.23 26.97
C SER A 339 28.61 -16.33 25.97
N LEU A 340 28.66 -15.50 24.91
CA LEU A 340 27.70 -15.58 23.81
C LEU A 340 27.75 -16.96 23.12
N ILE A 341 28.94 -17.46 22.80
CA ILE A 341 29.09 -18.75 22.12
C ILE A 341 28.71 -19.92 23.03
N ASN A 342 29.07 -19.89 24.31
CA ASN A 342 28.68 -20.91 25.28
C ASN A 342 27.15 -21.00 25.42
N SER A 343 26.44 -19.87 25.32
CA SER A 343 24.96 -19.88 25.31
C SER A 343 24.34 -20.64 24.13
N ILE A 344 25.11 -20.81 23.04
CA ILE A 344 24.70 -21.50 21.81
C ILE A 344 25.09 -22.98 21.84
N THR A 345 26.37 -23.25 22.14
CA THR A 345 26.98 -24.57 22.01
C THR A 345 26.81 -25.41 23.28
N HIS A 346 26.58 -24.75 24.42
CA HIS A 346 26.69 -25.32 25.78
C HIS A 346 28.07 -25.95 26.06
N LEU A 347 29.09 -25.56 25.29
CA LEU A 347 30.44 -26.11 25.33
C LEU A 347 31.44 -24.96 25.39
N ASN A 348 32.38 -25.03 26.32
CA ASN A 348 33.45 -24.05 26.46
C ASN A 348 34.65 -24.49 25.62
N GLN A 349 34.75 -23.97 24.39
CA GLN A 349 35.82 -24.29 23.42
C GLN A 349 36.65 -23.04 23.10
N PRO A 350 37.96 -23.17 22.87
CA PRO A 350 38.85 -22.02 22.64
C PRO A 350 38.53 -21.31 21.33
N CYS A 351 38.69 -19.98 21.34
CA CYS A 351 38.52 -19.12 20.17
C CYS A 351 39.71 -19.24 19.21
N TYR A 352 39.45 -19.46 17.93
CA TYR A 352 40.44 -19.25 16.86
C TYR A 352 40.19 -17.91 16.17
N ILE A 353 41.23 -17.19 15.75
CA ILE A 353 41.10 -15.89 15.07
C ILE A 353 41.63 -16.03 13.65
N THR A 354 40.84 -15.62 12.65
CA THR A 354 41.26 -15.54 11.25
C THR A 354 40.79 -14.25 10.59
N HIS A 355 41.34 -13.96 9.40
CA HIS A 355 40.96 -12.78 8.62
C HIS A 355 40.11 -13.10 7.38
N SER A 356 40.01 -14.37 6.99
CA SER A 356 39.20 -14.83 5.86
C SER A 356 38.18 -15.88 6.27
N LYS A 357 36.99 -15.83 5.65
CA LYS A 357 35.93 -16.84 5.79
C LYS A 357 36.40 -18.20 5.31
N GLU A 358 37.15 -18.27 4.21
CA GLU A 358 37.63 -19.53 3.63
C GLU A 358 38.51 -20.29 4.61
N GLN A 359 39.49 -19.60 5.20
CA GLN A 359 40.37 -20.15 6.26
C GLN A 359 39.58 -20.56 7.51
N ALA A 360 38.55 -19.79 7.90
CA ALA A 360 37.69 -20.16 9.02
C ALA A 360 36.93 -21.48 8.76
N TYR A 361 36.43 -21.68 7.53
CA TYR A 361 35.80 -22.94 7.15
C TYR A 361 36.79 -24.10 7.15
N GLU A 362 38.00 -23.93 6.62
CA GLU A 362 39.05 -24.96 6.62
C GLU A 362 39.44 -25.41 8.04
N ILE A 363 39.56 -24.46 8.98
CA ILE A 363 39.85 -24.79 10.38
C ILE A 363 38.69 -25.57 10.99
N LEU A 364 37.45 -25.12 10.79
CA LEU A 364 36.29 -25.73 11.44
C LEU A 364 35.88 -27.08 10.84
N THR A 365 36.18 -27.35 9.55
CA THR A 365 35.88 -28.66 8.93
C THR A 365 36.68 -29.80 9.56
N THR A 366 37.88 -29.52 10.07
CA THR A 366 38.75 -30.50 10.76
C THR A 366 38.47 -30.64 12.26
N LYS A 367 37.64 -29.76 12.84
CA LYS A 367 37.38 -29.70 14.30
C LYS A 367 36.02 -30.27 14.70
N ALA A 368 35.87 -30.67 15.96
CA ALA A 368 34.61 -31.22 16.49
C ALA A 368 33.50 -30.15 16.62
N ASN A 369 32.25 -30.59 16.77
CA ASN A 369 31.12 -29.68 17.05
C ASN A 369 31.40 -28.83 18.32
N GLY A 370 30.98 -27.57 18.30
CA GLY A 370 31.18 -26.60 19.38
C GLY A 370 32.38 -25.67 19.18
N HIS A 371 33.31 -26.01 18.29
CA HIS A 371 34.42 -25.10 17.94
C HIS A 371 33.92 -23.92 17.12
N TRP A 372 34.62 -22.79 17.27
CA TRP A 372 34.25 -21.53 16.64
C TRP A 372 35.48 -20.70 16.26
N VAL A 373 35.31 -19.86 15.24
CA VAL A 373 36.33 -18.94 14.71
C VAL A 373 35.77 -17.52 14.72
N HIS A 374 36.56 -16.59 15.25
CA HIS A 374 36.27 -15.16 15.28
C HIS A 374 36.92 -14.44 14.08
N LEU A 375 36.10 -13.66 13.37
CA LEU A 375 36.48 -12.76 12.28
C LEU A 375 36.34 -11.30 12.76
N PRO A 376 37.40 -10.70 13.35
CA PRO A 376 37.31 -9.41 14.01
C PRO A 376 36.94 -8.25 13.08
N TYR A 377 37.39 -8.27 11.81
CA TYR A 377 37.07 -7.21 10.85
C TYR A 377 35.60 -7.17 10.40
N GLU A 378 34.90 -8.30 10.49
CA GLU A 378 33.49 -8.41 10.09
C GLU A 378 32.53 -8.46 11.29
N ASN A 379 33.04 -8.37 12.53
CA ASN A 379 32.28 -8.62 13.77
C ASN A 379 31.42 -9.89 13.65
N GLN A 380 32.04 -10.96 13.16
CA GLN A 380 31.37 -12.21 12.81
C GLN A 380 32.06 -13.39 13.49
N VAL A 381 31.27 -14.37 13.93
CA VAL A 381 31.73 -15.65 14.44
C VAL A 381 31.17 -16.77 13.58
N ILE A 382 31.99 -17.76 13.24
CA ILE A 382 31.55 -18.98 12.57
C ILE A 382 31.63 -20.13 13.59
N ILE A 383 30.53 -20.84 13.78
CA ILE A 383 30.38 -21.90 14.79
C ILE A 383 29.99 -23.19 14.09
N ARG A 384 30.62 -24.31 14.45
CA ARG A 384 30.22 -25.65 13.99
C ARG A 384 29.21 -26.27 14.95
N ILE A 385 27.98 -26.50 14.52
CA ILE A 385 26.91 -27.12 15.31
C ILE A 385 26.22 -28.22 14.51
N LYS A 386 26.22 -29.46 15.04
CA LYS A 386 25.57 -30.62 14.39
C LYS A 386 25.98 -30.79 12.92
N ASN A 387 27.28 -30.62 12.63
CA ASN A 387 27.87 -30.63 11.27
C ASN A 387 27.41 -29.51 10.33
N ASN A 388 26.67 -28.52 10.82
CA ASN A 388 26.36 -27.29 10.08
C ASN A 388 27.27 -26.17 10.55
N MET A 389 27.69 -25.32 9.62
CA MET A 389 28.41 -24.09 9.92
C MET A 389 27.43 -22.94 10.01
N ILE A 390 27.40 -22.27 11.16
CA ILE A 390 26.51 -21.14 11.41
C ILE A 390 27.37 -19.88 11.54
N ALA A 391 27.10 -18.91 10.68
CA ALA A 391 27.69 -17.57 10.73
C ALA A 391 26.81 -16.66 11.58
N LEU A 392 27.29 -16.23 12.74
CA LEU A 392 26.60 -15.29 13.63
C LEU A 392 27.32 -13.94 13.60
N ARG A 393 26.60 -12.87 13.27
CA ARG A 393 27.11 -11.50 13.42
C ARG A 393 26.75 -10.95 14.79
N TYR A 394 27.56 -10.05 15.32
CA TYR A 394 27.32 -9.41 16.60
C TYR A 394 27.71 -7.93 16.55
N PHE A 395 27.23 -7.14 17.52
CA PHE A 395 27.70 -5.78 17.76
C PHE A 395 28.01 -5.59 19.24
N LYS A 396 28.88 -4.61 19.54
CA LYS A 396 29.25 -4.24 20.90
C LYS A 396 28.61 -2.90 21.26
N GLU A 397 27.90 -2.84 22.38
CA GLU A 397 27.28 -1.62 22.92
C GLU A 397 27.35 -1.66 24.45
N ASN A 398 27.74 -0.56 25.09
CA ASN A 398 27.94 -0.48 26.54
C ASN A 398 28.77 -1.66 27.11
N GLU A 399 29.88 -2.01 26.45
CA GLU A 399 30.74 -3.15 26.81
C GLU A 399 30.09 -4.55 26.73
N LEU A 400 28.85 -4.67 26.25
CA LEU A 400 28.15 -5.94 26.05
C LEU A 400 28.10 -6.35 24.57
N PHE A 401 28.18 -7.65 24.31
CA PHE A 401 28.07 -8.26 22.99
C PHE A 401 26.64 -8.74 22.74
N TYR A 402 26.01 -8.18 21.71
CA TYR A 402 24.67 -8.55 21.28
C TYR A 402 24.70 -9.32 19.96
N PRO A 403 23.96 -10.44 19.84
CA PRO A 403 23.80 -11.15 18.58
C PRO A 403 22.92 -10.34 17.61
N MET A 404 23.30 -10.30 16.33
CA MET A 404 22.49 -9.66 15.29
C MET A 404 21.55 -10.65 14.61
N PRO A 405 20.30 -10.27 14.33
CA PRO A 405 19.41 -11.07 13.50
C PRO A 405 19.94 -11.19 12.06
N SER A 406 19.54 -12.25 11.38
CA SER A 406 19.76 -12.37 9.94
C SER A 406 18.70 -11.58 9.17
N GLY A 407 19.01 -11.14 7.95
CA GLY A 407 17.99 -10.56 7.07
C GLY A 407 16.85 -11.54 6.78
N GLU A 408 17.11 -12.85 6.80
CA GLU A 408 16.08 -13.89 6.61
C GLU A 408 15.13 -13.98 7.83
N ASP A 409 15.60 -13.67 9.04
CA ASP A 409 14.75 -13.56 10.22
C ASP A 409 13.72 -12.44 10.03
N LEU A 410 14.19 -11.26 9.60
CA LEU A 410 13.32 -10.11 9.36
C LEU A 410 12.26 -10.39 8.29
N VAL A 411 12.63 -11.08 7.21
CA VAL A 411 11.69 -11.48 6.15
C VAL A 411 10.71 -12.55 6.65
N THR A 412 11.19 -13.50 7.46
CA THR A 412 10.33 -14.54 8.03
C THR A 412 9.28 -13.93 8.95
N LEU A 413 9.68 -12.96 9.78
CA LEU A 413 8.81 -12.20 10.67
C LEU A 413 7.86 -11.28 9.91
N SER A 414 8.33 -10.61 8.85
CA SER A 414 7.49 -9.74 8.04
C SER A 414 6.41 -10.53 7.28
N HIS A 415 6.69 -11.80 6.95
CA HIS A 415 5.71 -12.70 6.39
C HIS A 415 4.75 -13.32 7.42
N LEU A 416 4.90 -13.09 8.72
CA LEU A 416 3.97 -13.63 9.72
C LEU A 416 2.58 -13.05 9.61
N SER A 417 2.44 -11.76 9.28
CA SER A 417 1.11 -11.18 9.02
C SER A 417 0.41 -11.85 7.83
N LYS A 418 1.18 -12.40 6.87
CA LYS A 418 0.67 -13.09 5.67
C LYS A 418 0.41 -14.57 5.90
N LYS A 419 1.24 -15.23 6.71
CA LYS A 419 1.19 -16.69 6.95
C LYS A 419 0.01 -17.04 7.85
N HIS A 420 -1.17 -17.26 7.27
CA HIS A 420 -2.36 -17.96 7.81
C HIS A 420 -2.50 -18.02 9.33
N LEU A 421 -2.29 -16.91 9.99
CA LEU A 421 -2.42 -16.87 11.43
C LEU A 421 -3.89 -16.79 11.80
N PHE A 422 -4.69 -16.09 10.97
CA PHE A 422 -6.06 -15.72 11.29
C PHE A 422 -6.92 -15.44 10.06
N LEU A 423 -6.84 -16.17 8.94
CA LEU A 423 -7.70 -15.81 7.78
C LEU A 423 -9.20 -15.81 8.16
N PRO A 424 -9.73 -16.85 8.84
CA PRO A 424 -11.12 -16.84 9.34
C PRO A 424 -11.38 -15.72 10.36
N GLU A 425 -10.46 -15.47 11.29
CA GLU A 425 -10.63 -14.47 12.35
C GLU A 425 -10.50 -13.05 11.80
N LYS A 426 -9.62 -12.81 10.81
CA LYS A 426 -9.47 -11.55 10.08
C LYS A 426 -10.74 -11.26 9.29
N ILE A 427 -11.30 -12.25 8.58
CA ILE A 427 -12.60 -12.13 7.90
C ILE A 427 -13.70 -11.74 8.90
N ASN A 428 -13.76 -12.44 10.04
CA ASN A 428 -14.74 -12.17 11.09
C ASN A 428 -14.57 -10.76 11.70
N LEU A 429 -13.33 -10.35 11.99
CA LEU A 429 -13.02 -9.02 12.51
C LEU A 429 -13.38 -7.92 11.50
N GLN A 430 -13.04 -8.09 10.23
CA GLN A 430 -13.36 -7.13 9.16
C GLN A 430 -14.87 -6.99 8.99
N PHE A 431 -15.62 -8.10 9.00
CA PHE A 431 -17.07 -8.06 8.90
C PHE A 431 -17.73 -7.40 10.12
N LYS A 432 -17.28 -7.73 11.34
CA LYS A 432 -17.75 -7.08 12.57
C LYS A 432 -17.43 -5.58 12.61
N ALA A 433 -16.24 -5.20 12.15
CA ALA A 433 -15.83 -3.81 12.07
C ALA A 433 -16.71 -3.03 11.07
N PHE A 434 -16.99 -3.60 9.89
CA PHE A 434 -17.89 -3.02 8.91
C PHE A 434 -19.30 -2.79 9.49
N LEU A 435 -19.88 -3.80 10.15
CA LEU A 435 -21.20 -3.65 10.78
C LEU A 435 -21.20 -2.61 11.92
N SER A 436 -20.12 -2.53 12.70
CA SER A 436 -19.96 -1.54 13.77
C SER A 436 -19.81 -0.11 13.24
N SER A 437 -19.23 0.09 12.05
CA SER A 437 -18.99 1.43 11.49
C SER A 437 -20.22 2.06 10.82
N ILE A 438 -21.23 1.27 10.42
CA ILE A 438 -22.46 1.77 9.78
C ILE A 438 -23.17 2.83 10.64
N PRO A 439 -23.46 2.63 11.94
CA PRO A 439 -24.07 3.67 12.78
C PRO A 439 -23.21 4.94 12.90
N ARG A 440 -21.88 4.78 12.98
CA ARG A 440 -20.93 5.90 13.07
C ARG A 440 -20.98 6.76 11.82
N PHE A 441 -21.03 6.15 10.64
CA PHE A 441 -21.17 6.85 9.37
C PHE A 441 -22.41 7.76 9.34
N PHE A 442 -23.60 7.23 9.66
CA PHE A 442 -24.82 8.04 9.67
C PHE A 442 -24.79 9.15 10.73
N LYS A 443 -24.29 8.86 11.94
CA LYS A 443 -24.13 9.86 13.00
C LYS A 443 -23.14 10.97 12.61
N TYR A 444 -22.03 10.61 11.98
CA TYR A 444 -21.01 11.55 11.48
C TYR A 444 -21.59 12.47 10.41
N ILE A 445 -22.26 11.91 9.39
CA ILE A 445 -22.92 12.69 8.33
C ILE A 445 -23.94 13.65 8.93
N PHE A 446 -24.83 13.16 9.81
CA PHE A 446 -25.87 13.97 10.40
C PHE A 446 -25.30 15.13 11.24
N ASN A 447 -24.33 14.85 12.12
CA ASN A 447 -23.71 15.87 12.95
C ASN A 447 -22.97 16.92 12.11
N ASN A 448 -22.22 16.48 11.09
CA ASN A 448 -21.50 17.39 10.22
C ASN A 448 -22.41 18.25 9.36
N LEU A 449 -23.52 17.69 8.86
CA LEU A 449 -24.52 18.49 8.16
C LEU A 449 -25.17 19.49 9.10
N THR A 450 -25.50 19.08 10.33
CA THR A 450 -26.11 19.97 11.34
C THR A 450 -25.18 21.12 11.73
N LEU A 451 -23.89 20.83 11.99
CA LEU A 451 -22.86 21.84 12.24
C LEU A 451 -22.72 22.77 11.03
N PHE A 452 -22.63 22.19 9.83
CA PHE A 452 -22.50 22.95 8.60
C PHE A 452 -23.71 23.88 8.34
N PHE A 453 -24.94 23.42 8.57
CA PHE A 453 -26.13 24.28 8.48
C PHE A 453 -26.13 25.38 9.54
N LYS A 454 -25.64 25.09 10.75
CA LYS A 454 -25.46 26.11 11.80
C LYS A 454 -24.41 27.14 11.40
N ASP A 455 -23.28 26.72 10.83
CA ASP A 455 -22.22 27.60 10.34
C ASP A 455 -22.71 28.45 9.19
N LEU A 456 -23.45 27.87 8.23
CA LEU A 456 -24.09 28.63 7.14
C LEU A 456 -25.06 29.68 7.69
N ARG A 457 -25.87 29.33 8.70
CA ARG A 457 -26.77 30.27 9.35
C ARG A 457 -26.00 31.39 10.04
N ASN A 458 -24.97 31.05 10.82
CA ASN A 458 -24.16 32.04 11.53
C ASN A 458 -23.41 32.96 10.57
N ASP A 459 -22.88 32.42 9.47
CA ASP A 459 -22.21 33.19 8.42
C ASP A 459 -23.19 34.09 7.64
N PHE A 460 -24.46 33.67 7.49
CA PHE A 460 -25.54 34.51 6.97
C PHE A 460 -25.89 35.65 7.93
N VAL A 461 -26.08 35.36 9.22
CA VAL A 461 -26.38 36.34 10.27
C VAL A 461 -25.22 37.34 10.43
N LYS A 462 -23.97 36.86 10.45
CA LYS A 462 -22.78 37.73 10.54
C LYS A 462 -22.67 38.66 9.34
N HIS A 463 -23.05 38.21 8.14
CA HIS A 463 -23.07 39.06 6.95
C HIS A 463 -24.09 40.20 7.06
N ILE A 464 -25.28 39.91 7.60
CA ILE A 464 -26.33 40.92 7.84
C ILE A 464 -25.83 41.98 8.83
N HIS A 465 -25.19 41.57 9.93
CA HIS A 465 -24.83 42.48 11.02
C HIS A 465 -23.40 43.07 10.97
N SER A 466 -22.58 42.75 9.95
CA SER A 466 -21.12 43.06 9.95
C SER A 466 -20.74 44.55 10.03
N GLU A 467 -21.64 45.46 9.65
CA GLU A 467 -21.42 46.92 9.66
C GLU A 467 -22.23 47.63 10.75
N HIS A 468 -22.96 46.86 11.57
CA HIS A 468 -23.71 47.37 12.72
C HIS A 468 -22.97 46.98 14.00
N ALA A 469 -23.04 47.83 15.04
CA ALA A 469 -22.39 47.53 16.32
C ALA A 469 -23.01 46.27 16.94
N GLY A 470 -22.37 45.13 16.73
CA GLY A 470 -22.80 43.83 17.22
C GLY A 470 -22.11 43.47 18.53
N LYS A 471 -22.91 43.08 19.54
CA LYS A 471 -22.46 42.39 20.74
C LYS A 471 -21.64 41.15 20.35
N GLU A 472 -20.48 41.00 20.97
CA GLU A 472 -19.67 39.80 20.89
C GLU A 472 -20.48 38.61 21.43
N GLU A 473 -20.92 37.73 20.54
CA GLU A 473 -21.28 36.37 20.95
C GLU A 473 -19.99 35.62 21.24
N GLN A 474 -19.80 35.27 22.52
CA GLN A 474 -18.76 34.35 22.95
C GLN A 474 -18.91 33.03 22.19
N VAL A 475 -17.99 32.78 21.27
CA VAL A 475 -17.90 31.51 20.55
C VAL A 475 -17.43 30.47 21.56
N ALA A 476 -18.38 29.78 22.18
CA ALA A 476 -18.10 28.57 22.94
C ALA A 476 -17.53 27.52 21.97
N THR A 477 -16.23 27.29 22.06
CA THR A 477 -15.52 26.17 21.43
C THR A 477 -16.16 24.86 21.90
N LYS A 478 -17.10 24.34 21.12
CA LYS A 478 -17.65 23.00 21.38
C LYS A 478 -16.58 21.98 21.05
N LYS A 479 -16.01 21.41 22.12
CA LYS A 479 -15.11 20.25 22.09
C LYS A 479 -15.75 19.10 21.27
N PRO A 480 -14.97 18.38 20.45
CA PRO A 480 -15.49 17.21 19.73
C PRO A 480 -15.98 16.13 20.71
N VAL A 481 -17.20 15.63 20.47
CA VAL A 481 -17.93 14.71 21.36
C VAL A 481 -17.35 13.27 21.32
N PHE A 482 -16.35 13.01 20.48
CA PHE A 482 -15.83 11.66 20.24
C PHE A 482 -14.93 11.12 21.37
N LEU A 483 -14.54 11.97 22.34
CA LEU A 483 -13.57 11.61 23.38
C LEU A 483 -14.13 11.53 24.79
N LYS A 484 -15.41 11.87 25.03
CA LYS A 484 -15.94 11.96 26.40
C LYS A 484 -15.81 10.64 27.18
N SER A 485 -16.19 9.51 26.59
CA SER A 485 -16.10 8.22 27.27
C SER A 485 -14.66 7.78 27.58
N ILE A 486 -13.70 8.06 26.69
CA ILE A 486 -12.28 7.71 26.88
C ILE A 486 -11.62 8.66 27.88
N VAL A 487 -11.91 9.97 27.78
CA VAL A 487 -11.40 11.00 28.68
C VAL A 487 -11.95 10.82 30.09
N ASP A 488 -13.25 10.53 30.24
CA ASP A 488 -13.87 10.26 31.54
C ASP A 488 -13.27 9.00 32.19
N ILE A 489 -12.96 7.96 31.40
CA ILE A 489 -12.25 6.75 31.84
C ILE A 489 -10.81 7.08 32.28
N MET A 490 -10.07 7.88 31.51
CA MET A 490 -8.67 8.22 31.80
C MET A 490 -8.52 9.15 33.00
N ILE A 491 -9.46 10.09 33.19
CA ILE A 491 -9.56 10.91 34.41
C ILE A 491 -9.82 10.01 35.61
N GLY A 492 -10.75 9.05 35.50
CA GLY A 492 -11.06 8.10 36.56
C GLY A 492 -9.91 7.16 36.96
N HIS A 493 -8.85 7.06 36.17
CA HIS A 493 -7.64 6.26 36.48
C HIS A 493 -6.42 7.11 36.86
N GLY A 494 -6.57 8.43 36.96
CA GLY A 494 -5.48 9.34 37.33
C GLY A 494 -4.41 9.50 36.25
N LEU A 495 -4.70 9.17 34.99
CA LEU A 495 -3.80 9.43 33.86
C LEU A 495 -3.93 10.84 33.31
N LEU A 496 -5.14 11.40 33.36
CA LEU A 496 -5.42 12.79 32.96
C LEU A 496 -5.69 13.63 34.20
N LYS A 497 -5.16 14.86 34.23
CA LYS A 497 -5.57 15.85 35.22
C LYS A 497 -7.07 16.16 35.02
N ASN A 498 -7.81 16.45 36.09
CA ASN A 498 -9.22 16.83 36.00
C ASN A 498 -9.40 17.98 34.98
N GLY A 499 -10.14 17.72 33.89
CA GLY A 499 -10.41 18.70 32.83
C GLY A 499 -9.40 18.75 31.67
N GLN A 500 -8.29 18.00 31.72
CA GLN A 500 -7.29 17.93 30.66
C GLN A 500 -7.83 17.20 29.43
N SER A 501 -7.65 17.78 28.23
CA SER A 501 -8.04 17.12 26.97
C SER A 501 -7.01 16.05 26.56
N LEU A 502 -7.44 15.04 25.79
CA LEU A 502 -6.50 14.05 25.21
C LEU A 502 -5.43 14.75 24.34
N GLU A 503 -5.79 15.83 23.67
CA GLU A 503 -4.89 16.66 22.86
C GLU A 503 -3.81 17.33 23.71
N GLU A 504 -4.19 17.96 24.83
CA GLU A 504 -3.26 18.56 25.80
C GLU A 504 -2.33 17.51 26.41
N PHE A 505 -2.87 16.33 26.73
CA PHE A 505 -2.09 15.21 27.26
C PHE A 505 -1.07 14.70 26.24
N ILE A 506 -1.50 14.45 25.00
CA ILE A 506 -0.61 14.03 23.91
C ILE A 506 0.48 15.10 23.69
N GLN A 507 0.14 16.38 23.71
CA GLN A 507 1.12 17.47 23.58
C GLN A 507 2.11 17.54 24.75
N GLU A 508 1.65 17.40 26.00
CA GLU A 508 2.51 17.36 27.19
C GLU A 508 3.50 16.18 27.08
N HIS A 509 3.04 15.00 26.64
CA HIS A 509 3.89 13.82 26.49
C HIS A 509 4.81 13.84 25.28
N ILE A 510 4.40 14.42 24.15
CA ILE A 510 5.30 14.64 23.00
C ILE A 510 6.38 15.63 23.39
N ASN A 511 6.06 16.74 24.06
CA ASN A 511 7.04 17.73 24.47
C ASN A 511 8.05 17.18 25.49
N ASN A 512 7.64 16.20 26.30
CA ASN A 512 8.51 15.52 27.25
C ASN A 512 9.43 14.47 26.60
N ASN A 513 9.16 14.03 25.37
CA ASN A 513 9.94 13.00 24.67
C ASN A 513 10.65 13.55 23.42
N ASN A 514 11.88 13.10 23.16
CA ASN A 514 12.69 13.58 22.03
C ASN A 514 12.36 12.88 20.68
N TYR A 515 11.15 12.36 20.49
CA TYR A 515 10.78 11.66 19.25
C TYR A 515 10.41 12.64 18.14
N ILE A 516 11.04 12.47 16.98
CA ILE A 516 10.71 13.21 15.76
C ILE A 516 10.16 12.19 14.76
N ILE A 517 8.87 12.32 14.41
CA ILE A 517 8.26 11.48 13.39
C ILE A 517 8.81 11.92 12.04
N VAL A 518 9.39 10.98 11.30
CA VAL A 518 9.93 11.25 9.97
C VAL A 518 8.75 11.39 9.01
N ARG A 519 8.37 12.63 8.69
CA ARG A 519 7.34 13.00 7.72
C ARG A 519 7.75 14.32 7.07
N GLU A 520 7.19 14.58 5.90
CA GLU A 520 7.26 15.90 5.28
C GLU A 520 6.63 16.95 6.20
N GLU A 521 7.15 18.18 6.15
CA GLU A 521 6.66 19.29 6.97
C GLU A 521 5.34 19.82 6.41
N HIS A 522 5.24 19.86 5.08
CA HIS A 522 4.10 20.40 4.36
C HIS A 522 3.29 19.31 3.66
N ALA A 523 1.96 19.45 3.70
CA ALA A 523 1.07 18.60 2.93
C ALA A 523 1.28 18.79 1.42
N PRO A 524 1.28 17.70 0.62
CA PRO A 524 1.30 17.82 -0.82
C PRO A 524 -0.05 18.38 -1.28
N HIS A 525 -0.04 19.64 -1.72
CA HIS A 525 -1.07 20.37 -2.47
C HIS A 525 -2.56 20.15 -2.09
N LEU A 526 -3.30 21.24 -1.81
CA LEU A 526 -4.77 21.20 -1.82
C LEU A 526 -5.31 21.21 -3.27
N THR A 527 -6.40 20.47 -3.53
CA THR A 527 -7.08 20.49 -4.83
C THR A 527 -7.44 21.92 -5.20
N PHE A 528 -7.09 22.35 -6.43
CA PHE A 528 -7.29 23.73 -6.93
C PHE A 528 -8.64 24.35 -6.55
N TYR A 529 -9.72 23.55 -6.59
CA TYR A 529 -11.06 23.95 -6.23
C TYR A 529 -11.81 22.76 -5.62
N THR A 530 -12.69 23.02 -4.65
CA THR A 530 -13.69 22.03 -4.19
C THR A 530 -14.88 21.89 -5.15
N ASN A 531 -14.88 22.64 -6.27
CA ASN A 531 -15.97 22.73 -7.23
C ASN A 531 -16.28 21.34 -7.88
N PRO A 532 -17.56 20.91 -7.92
CA PRO A 532 -17.97 19.66 -8.52
C PRO A 532 -17.63 19.55 -10.01
N LEU A 533 -17.56 20.65 -10.78
CA LEU A 533 -17.18 20.59 -12.21
C LEU A 533 -15.73 20.12 -12.38
N HIS A 534 -14.80 20.63 -11.57
CA HIS A 534 -13.42 20.15 -11.56
C HIS A 534 -13.31 18.74 -10.98
N LYS A 535 -14.18 18.35 -10.04
CA LYS A 535 -14.25 16.97 -9.57
C LYS A 535 -14.76 16.01 -10.64
N VAL A 536 -15.80 16.37 -11.40
CA VAL A 536 -16.30 15.60 -12.55
C VAL A 536 -15.22 15.49 -13.62
N LEU A 537 -14.50 16.58 -13.89
CA LEU A 537 -13.35 16.57 -14.79
C LEU A 537 -12.23 15.66 -14.26
N ASN A 538 -11.93 15.67 -12.96
CA ASN A 538 -10.96 14.76 -12.37
C ASN A 538 -11.42 13.29 -12.45
N ILE A 539 -12.71 13.01 -12.34
CA ILE A 539 -13.26 11.66 -12.55
C ILE A 539 -13.07 11.25 -14.01
N ALA A 540 -13.47 12.11 -14.96
CA ALA A 540 -13.28 11.86 -16.39
C ALA A 540 -11.80 11.66 -16.74
N ARG A 541 -10.93 12.48 -16.16
CA ARG A 541 -9.47 12.39 -16.25
C ARG A 541 -8.94 11.09 -15.67
N HIS A 542 -9.44 10.66 -14.52
CA HIS A 542 -9.04 9.39 -13.91
C HIS A 542 -9.43 8.18 -14.78
N PHE A 543 -10.62 8.22 -15.40
CA PHE A 543 -11.00 7.23 -16.40
C PHE A 543 -10.10 7.29 -17.64
N ALA A 544 -9.89 8.47 -18.23
CA ALA A 544 -9.02 8.65 -19.39
C ALA A 544 -7.58 8.21 -19.10
N MET A 545 -7.03 8.58 -17.94
CA MET A 545 -5.70 8.21 -17.48
C MET A 545 -5.54 6.70 -17.33
N PHE A 546 -6.59 5.95 -17.00
CA PHE A 546 -6.51 4.48 -17.02
C PHE A 546 -6.25 3.96 -18.44
N PHE A 547 -6.96 4.49 -19.44
CA PHE A 547 -6.75 4.11 -20.85
C PHE A 547 -5.37 4.55 -21.37
N VAL A 548 -4.98 5.78 -21.04
CA VAL A 548 -3.73 6.39 -21.51
C VAL A 548 -2.53 5.75 -20.83
N SER A 549 -2.53 5.60 -19.51
CA SER A 549 -1.37 5.14 -18.76
C SER A 549 -0.94 3.73 -19.14
N LYS A 550 -1.89 2.81 -19.30
CA LYS A 550 -1.60 1.44 -19.70
C LYS A 550 -1.11 1.35 -21.15
N SER A 551 -1.62 2.22 -22.01
CA SER A 551 -1.21 2.30 -23.41
C SER A 551 0.18 2.94 -23.58
N GLU A 552 0.56 3.89 -22.74
CA GLU A 552 1.87 4.56 -22.77
C GLU A 552 3.00 3.79 -22.07
N GLU A 553 2.65 2.99 -21.05
CA GLU A 553 3.58 2.10 -20.36
C GLU A 553 4.18 1.07 -21.34
N ASN A 554 3.36 0.54 -22.25
CA ASN A 554 3.77 -0.33 -23.35
C ASN A 554 3.18 0.19 -24.68
N PRO A 555 3.86 1.12 -25.38
CA PRO A 555 3.33 1.76 -26.58
C PRO A 555 2.89 0.78 -27.68
N LEU A 556 3.61 -0.31 -27.88
CA LEU A 556 3.23 -1.35 -28.85
C LEU A 556 1.86 -1.96 -28.50
N MET A 557 1.64 -2.36 -27.24
CA MET A 557 0.35 -2.90 -26.79
C MET A 557 -0.74 -1.82 -26.79
N GLY A 558 -0.41 -0.58 -26.43
CA GLY A 558 -1.32 0.55 -26.49
C GLY A 558 -1.83 0.83 -27.91
N SER A 559 -0.94 0.80 -28.90
CA SER A 559 -1.31 0.95 -30.31
C SER A 559 -2.21 -0.17 -30.79
N LEU A 560 -1.89 -1.42 -30.43
CA LEU A 560 -2.77 -2.57 -30.74
C LEU A 560 -4.14 -2.44 -30.06
N ALA A 561 -4.17 -2.01 -28.80
CA ALA A 561 -5.40 -1.83 -28.05
C ALA A 561 -6.27 -0.71 -28.67
N MET A 562 -5.66 0.38 -29.14
CA MET A 562 -6.36 1.43 -29.86
C MET A 562 -6.94 0.92 -31.20
N LEU A 563 -6.15 0.16 -31.98
CA LEU A 563 -6.64 -0.44 -33.22
C LEU A 563 -7.81 -1.38 -32.96
N ALA A 564 -7.77 -2.17 -31.89
CA ALA A 564 -8.86 -3.06 -31.52
C ALA A 564 -10.09 -2.32 -30.96
N TYR A 565 -9.88 -1.20 -30.26
CA TYR A 565 -10.96 -0.30 -29.86
C TYR A 565 -11.68 0.27 -31.10
N LEU A 566 -10.91 0.79 -32.07
CA LEU A 566 -11.43 1.29 -33.34
C LEU A 566 -12.12 0.19 -34.16
N TYR A 567 -11.57 -1.02 -34.17
CA TYR A 567 -12.17 -2.18 -34.81
C TYR A 567 -13.51 -2.56 -34.15
N GLY A 568 -13.56 -2.65 -32.81
CA GLY A 568 -14.78 -3.01 -32.07
C GLY A 568 -15.90 -1.99 -32.26
N GLY A 569 -15.59 -0.70 -32.16
CA GLY A 569 -16.56 0.36 -32.43
C GLY A 569 -16.95 0.44 -33.91
N GLY A 570 -15.98 0.32 -34.82
CA GLY A 570 -16.20 0.35 -36.27
C GLY A 570 -17.03 -0.81 -36.79
N ALA A 571 -16.90 -2.01 -36.20
CA ALA A 571 -17.67 -3.20 -36.55
C ALA A 571 -19.18 -3.01 -36.29
N ILE A 572 -19.55 -2.09 -35.39
CA ILE A 572 -20.95 -1.84 -35.01
C ILE A 572 -21.47 -0.55 -35.65
N ILE A 573 -20.68 0.54 -35.61
CA ILE A 573 -21.10 1.86 -36.13
C ILE A 573 -21.06 1.92 -37.66
N ALA A 574 -20.01 1.34 -38.28
CA ALA A 574 -19.76 1.49 -39.72
C ALA A 574 -19.10 0.23 -40.31
N PRO A 575 -19.79 -0.94 -40.31
CA PRO A 575 -19.22 -2.22 -40.71
C PRO A 575 -18.74 -2.24 -42.18
N GLU A 576 -19.47 -1.60 -43.10
CA GLU A 576 -19.08 -1.58 -44.52
C GLU A 576 -17.84 -0.72 -44.77
N ALA A 577 -17.69 0.40 -44.06
CA ALA A 577 -16.47 1.22 -44.13
C ALA A 577 -15.26 0.46 -43.56
N LEU A 578 -15.43 -0.21 -42.42
CA LEU A 578 -14.39 -1.06 -41.84
C LEU A 578 -14.03 -2.21 -42.78
N LYS A 579 -15.01 -2.89 -43.38
CA LYS A 579 -14.80 -3.97 -44.35
C LYS A 579 -14.02 -3.48 -45.58
N ALA A 580 -14.35 -2.30 -46.11
CA ALA A 580 -13.60 -1.71 -47.22
C ALA A 580 -12.14 -1.41 -46.85
N VAL A 581 -11.87 -0.90 -45.65
CA VAL A 581 -10.51 -0.68 -45.15
C VAL A 581 -9.76 -2.00 -44.99
N LEU A 582 -10.36 -3.01 -44.36
CA LEU A 582 -9.75 -4.31 -44.13
C LEU A 582 -9.48 -5.07 -45.43
N LEU A 583 -10.36 -4.95 -46.43
CA LEU A 583 -10.17 -5.55 -47.75
C LEU A 583 -8.99 -4.90 -48.49
N LYS A 584 -8.85 -3.58 -48.41
CA LYS A 584 -7.66 -2.86 -48.93
C LYS A 584 -6.36 -3.26 -48.22
N LEU A 585 -6.44 -3.65 -46.94
CA LEU A 585 -5.29 -4.13 -46.16
C LEU A 585 -5.07 -5.65 -46.28
N HIS A 586 -5.87 -6.36 -47.09
CA HIS A 586 -5.85 -7.82 -47.23
C HIS A 586 -6.06 -8.60 -45.90
N LEU A 587 -6.79 -8.02 -44.94
CA LEU A 587 -7.06 -8.61 -43.62
C LEU A 587 -8.39 -9.38 -43.59
N ASN A 588 -8.55 -10.34 -44.49
CA ASN A 588 -9.81 -11.09 -44.68
C ASN A 588 -10.29 -11.82 -43.41
N GLY A 589 -9.38 -12.25 -42.54
CA GLY A 589 -9.72 -12.89 -41.26
C GLY A 589 -10.44 -11.94 -40.28
N LEU A 590 -10.10 -10.64 -40.29
CA LEU A 590 -10.79 -9.65 -39.45
C LEU A 590 -12.17 -9.28 -40.01
N ILE A 591 -12.43 -9.51 -41.29
CA ILE A 591 -13.77 -9.31 -41.88
C ILE A 591 -14.75 -10.35 -41.31
N ALA A 592 -14.30 -11.62 -41.19
CA ALA A 592 -15.10 -12.69 -40.58
C ALA A 592 -15.42 -12.44 -39.09
N GLY A 593 -14.61 -11.61 -38.40
CA GLY A 593 -14.82 -11.23 -37.00
C GLY A 593 -15.88 -10.14 -36.77
N ILE A 594 -16.37 -9.46 -37.81
CA ILE A 594 -17.35 -8.36 -37.67
C ILE A 594 -18.68 -8.88 -37.12
N GLU A 595 -19.22 -9.96 -37.69
CA GLU A 595 -20.51 -10.52 -37.27
C GLU A 595 -20.47 -11.07 -35.82
N PRO A 596 -19.46 -11.86 -35.39
CA PRO A 596 -19.29 -12.22 -33.99
C PRO A 596 -19.18 -11.01 -33.06
N THR A 597 -18.49 -9.94 -33.48
CA THR A 597 -18.36 -8.70 -32.68
C THR A 597 -19.72 -8.02 -32.48
N GLN A 598 -20.55 -7.97 -33.52
CA GLN A 598 -21.90 -7.42 -33.44
C GLN A 598 -22.80 -8.27 -32.53
N LYS A 599 -22.71 -9.60 -32.63
CA LYS A 599 -23.44 -10.53 -31.74
C LYS A 599 -23.01 -10.35 -30.28
N LEU A 600 -21.71 -10.18 -30.04
CA LEU A 600 -21.16 -9.87 -28.72
C LEU A 600 -21.68 -8.52 -28.20
N GLY A 601 -21.63 -7.46 -29.02
CA GLY A 601 -22.19 -6.14 -28.69
C GLY A 601 -23.65 -6.21 -28.23
N LYS A 602 -24.50 -6.90 -29.02
CA LYS A 602 -25.92 -7.15 -28.71
C LYS A 602 -26.15 -8.01 -27.47
N TRP A 603 -25.25 -8.94 -27.18
CA TRP A 603 -25.32 -9.77 -25.98
C TRP A 603 -25.08 -8.93 -24.71
N MET A 604 -24.28 -7.87 -24.81
CA MET A 604 -23.86 -7.05 -23.67
C MET A 604 -24.71 -5.79 -23.47
N SER A 605 -25.31 -5.27 -24.54
CA SER A 605 -26.09 -4.05 -24.45
C SER A 605 -27.12 -3.96 -25.57
N HIS A 606 -28.13 -3.11 -25.37
CA HIS A 606 -29.10 -2.79 -26.40
C HIS A 606 -28.85 -1.36 -26.94
N GLY A 607 -28.72 -1.23 -28.27
CA GLY A 607 -28.60 0.06 -28.97
C GLY A 607 -27.21 0.27 -29.57
N THR A 608 -27.15 0.77 -30.81
CA THR A 608 -25.93 0.77 -31.64
C THR A 608 -24.73 1.49 -31.00
N ILE A 609 -24.95 2.61 -30.30
CA ILE A 609 -23.87 3.35 -29.62
C ILE A 609 -23.37 2.60 -28.38
N SER A 610 -24.29 2.06 -27.57
CA SER A 610 -23.94 1.29 -26.37
C SER A 610 -23.23 -0.02 -26.73
N GLU A 611 -23.72 -0.70 -27.78
CA GLU A 611 -23.11 -1.89 -28.36
C GLU A 611 -21.69 -1.60 -28.82
N ALA A 612 -21.48 -0.48 -29.54
CA ALA A 612 -20.18 -0.05 -30.03
C ALA A 612 -19.19 0.24 -28.90
N ILE A 613 -19.63 0.99 -27.88
CA ILE A 613 -18.78 1.31 -26.73
C ILE A 613 -18.41 0.03 -25.97
N SER A 614 -19.38 -0.86 -25.73
CA SER A 614 -19.15 -2.11 -24.99
C SER A 614 -18.16 -3.02 -25.71
N ALA A 615 -18.33 -3.23 -27.03
CA ALA A 615 -17.40 -4.02 -27.82
C ALA A 615 -16.00 -3.37 -27.91
N ALA A 616 -15.92 -2.05 -28.11
CA ALA A 616 -14.66 -1.32 -28.19
C ALA A 616 -13.87 -1.39 -26.87
N VAL A 617 -14.55 -1.18 -25.74
CA VAL A 617 -13.93 -1.27 -24.40
C VAL A 617 -13.47 -2.69 -24.12
N ILE A 618 -14.23 -3.72 -24.48
CA ILE A 618 -13.86 -5.11 -24.22
C ILE A 618 -12.67 -5.56 -25.05
N TYR A 619 -12.59 -5.19 -26.32
CA TYR A 619 -11.41 -5.47 -27.12
C TYR A 619 -10.17 -4.71 -26.64
N TRP A 620 -10.34 -3.45 -26.25
CA TRP A 620 -9.25 -2.70 -25.63
C TRP A 620 -8.77 -3.37 -24.33
N GLN A 621 -9.70 -3.70 -23.42
CA GLN A 621 -9.39 -4.38 -22.16
C GLN A 621 -8.74 -5.74 -22.41
N GLY A 622 -9.25 -6.52 -23.37
CA GLY A 622 -8.68 -7.81 -23.75
C GLY A 622 -7.24 -7.69 -24.23
N ILE A 623 -6.90 -6.69 -25.03
CA ILE A 623 -5.52 -6.46 -25.49
C ILE A 623 -4.63 -5.94 -24.36
N VAL A 624 -5.11 -5.01 -23.53
CA VAL A 624 -4.31 -4.48 -22.43
C VAL A 624 -4.06 -5.53 -21.35
N VAL A 625 -5.09 -6.32 -21.00
CA VAL A 625 -4.98 -7.44 -20.07
C VAL A 625 -4.09 -8.53 -20.65
N SER A 626 -4.24 -8.87 -21.94
CA SER A 626 -3.35 -9.86 -22.59
C SER A 626 -1.87 -9.44 -22.61
N GLY A 627 -1.58 -8.15 -22.79
CA GLY A 627 -0.21 -7.61 -22.78
C GLY A 627 0.49 -7.65 -21.42
N ASN A 628 -0.28 -7.69 -20.33
CA ASN A 628 0.20 -7.71 -18.94
C ASN A 628 -0.50 -8.78 -18.09
N LEU A 629 -0.74 -9.97 -18.68
CA LEU A 629 -1.48 -11.05 -18.01
C LEU A 629 -0.85 -11.44 -16.67
N ASP A 630 0.47 -11.50 -16.60
CA ASP A 630 1.19 -11.85 -15.39
C ASP A 630 0.90 -10.88 -14.24
N ASP A 631 1.06 -9.58 -14.46
CA ASP A 631 0.81 -8.55 -13.44
C ASP A 631 -0.67 -8.51 -13.06
N PHE A 632 -1.58 -8.64 -14.03
CA PHE A 632 -3.02 -8.70 -13.77
C PHE A 632 -3.40 -9.91 -12.91
N PHE A 633 -2.99 -11.12 -13.29
CA PHE A 633 -3.27 -12.33 -12.52
C PHE A 633 -2.62 -12.29 -11.13
N MET A 634 -1.36 -11.85 -11.03
CA MET A 634 -0.68 -11.72 -9.75
C MET A 634 -1.43 -10.75 -8.82
N GLN A 635 -1.82 -9.57 -9.31
CA GLN A 635 -2.54 -8.58 -8.50
C GLN A 635 -3.94 -9.05 -8.10
N ALA A 636 -4.70 -9.63 -9.03
CA ALA A 636 -6.04 -10.14 -8.75
C ALA A 636 -6.01 -11.25 -7.68
N VAL A 637 -5.06 -12.18 -7.81
CA VAL A 637 -4.87 -13.28 -6.85
C VAL A 637 -4.40 -12.76 -5.49
N VAL A 638 -3.46 -11.80 -5.46
CA VAL A 638 -3.01 -11.18 -4.21
C VAL A 638 -4.15 -10.44 -3.52
N ALA A 639 -4.96 -9.67 -4.26
CA ALA A 639 -6.12 -8.98 -3.70
C ALA A 639 -7.11 -9.97 -3.07
N LEU A 640 -7.49 -11.03 -3.80
CA LEU A 640 -8.39 -12.09 -3.30
C LEU A 640 -7.84 -12.83 -2.07
N ARG A 641 -6.52 -13.08 -2.04
CA ARG A 641 -5.86 -13.77 -0.92
C ARG A 641 -5.79 -12.88 0.33
N ASP A 642 -5.45 -11.62 0.16
CA ASP A 642 -5.07 -10.75 1.28
C ASP A 642 -6.30 -10.13 1.97
N ASN A 643 -7.35 -9.76 1.22
CA ASN A 643 -8.56 -9.12 1.73
C ASN A 643 -9.86 -9.75 1.16
N PRO A 644 -10.12 -11.05 1.39
CA PRO A 644 -11.29 -11.73 0.81
C PRO A 644 -12.63 -11.16 1.30
N ALA A 645 -12.72 -10.72 2.56
CA ALA A 645 -13.97 -10.18 3.12
C ALA A 645 -14.32 -8.81 2.54
N GLU A 646 -13.34 -7.92 2.42
CA GLU A 646 -13.50 -6.61 1.79
C GLU A 646 -13.98 -6.75 0.34
N ILE A 647 -13.34 -7.63 -0.45
CA ILE A 647 -13.74 -7.88 -1.84
C ILE A 647 -15.16 -8.44 -1.90
N ALA A 648 -15.53 -9.37 -1.01
CA ALA A 648 -16.88 -9.90 -0.96
C ALA A 648 -17.92 -8.82 -0.60
N ILE A 649 -17.62 -7.93 0.35
CA ILE A 649 -18.48 -6.81 0.71
C ILE A 649 -18.61 -5.83 -0.47
N ILE A 650 -17.51 -5.44 -1.10
CA ILE A 650 -17.49 -4.54 -2.26
C ILE A 650 -18.29 -5.14 -3.42
N LEU A 651 -18.09 -6.42 -3.74
CA LEU A 651 -18.84 -7.11 -4.80
C LEU A 651 -20.34 -7.18 -4.48
N SER A 652 -20.69 -7.45 -3.22
CA SER A 652 -22.10 -7.48 -2.79
C SER A 652 -22.75 -6.10 -2.89
N LEU A 653 -22.04 -5.05 -2.45
CA LEU A 653 -22.47 -3.66 -2.58
C LEU A 653 -22.56 -3.23 -4.04
N ALA A 654 -21.61 -3.64 -4.88
CA ALA A 654 -21.58 -3.37 -6.31
C ALA A 654 -22.78 -4.01 -7.01
N LEU A 655 -23.02 -5.30 -6.81
CA LEU A 655 -24.18 -5.98 -7.37
C LEU A 655 -25.49 -5.37 -6.88
N GLY A 656 -25.60 -5.07 -5.58
CA GLY A 656 -26.77 -4.45 -4.98
C GLY A 656 -27.05 -3.05 -5.55
N LEU A 657 -26.02 -2.21 -5.68
CA LEU A 657 -26.12 -0.88 -6.29
C LEU A 657 -26.44 -0.96 -7.77
N GLY A 658 -25.72 -1.80 -8.52
CA GLY A 658 -25.91 -1.99 -9.96
C GLY A 658 -27.35 -2.42 -10.24
N TYR A 659 -27.83 -3.45 -9.54
CA TYR A 659 -29.21 -3.89 -9.61
C TYR A 659 -30.20 -2.78 -9.21
N GLY A 660 -29.94 -2.08 -8.11
CA GLY A 660 -30.79 -0.99 -7.61
C GLY A 660 -30.92 0.18 -8.58
N LEU A 661 -29.81 0.63 -9.16
CA LEU A 661 -29.78 1.70 -10.17
C LEU A 661 -30.54 1.31 -11.44
N CYS A 662 -30.38 0.07 -11.89
CA CYS A 662 -31.12 -0.44 -13.05
C CYS A 662 -32.62 -0.50 -12.77
N LYS A 663 -33.01 -0.94 -11.57
CA LYS A 663 -34.42 -0.97 -11.17
C LYS A 663 -35.03 0.43 -11.02
N ALA A 664 -34.23 1.40 -10.58
CA ALA A 664 -34.67 2.80 -10.45
C ALA A 664 -34.76 3.53 -11.80
N ILE A 665 -33.97 3.12 -12.80
CA ILE A 665 -33.94 3.72 -14.15
C ILE A 665 -34.30 2.64 -15.19
N PRO A 666 -35.59 2.46 -15.52
CA PRO A 666 -36.04 1.40 -16.44
C PRO A 666 -35.38 1.42 -17.83
N VAL A 667 -34.96 2.60 -18.29
CA VAL A 667 -34.22 2.77 -19.55
C VAL A 667 -32.85 2.08 -19.45
N LEU A 668 -32.15 2.26 -18.32
CA LEU A 668 -30.85 1.65 -18.07
C LEU A 668 -30.96 0.12 -17.99
N GLN A 669 -32.01 -0.39 -17.35
CA GLN A 669 -32.30 -1.84 -17.30
C GLN A 669 -32.54 -2.42 -18.69
N LYS A 670 -33.26 -1.70 -19.55
CA LYS A 670 -33.48 -2.08 -20.95
C LYS A 670 -32.22 -2.00 -21.81
N GLU A 671 -31.19 -1.28 -21.39
CA GLU A 671 -29.91 -1.21 -22.10
C GLU A 671 -28.93 -2.34 -21.74
N MET A 672 -29.17 -3.12 -20.66
CA MET A 672 -28.18 -4.05 -20.09
C MET A 672 -28.09 -5.45 -20.71
N GLY A 673 -28.84 -5.72 -21.78
CA GLY A 673 -28.79 -7.02 -22.44
C GLY A 673 -29.57 -8.15 -21.74
N PRO A 674 -29.55 -9.36 -22.32
CA PRO A 674 -30.21 -10.56 -21.77
C PRO A 674 -29.54 -11.15 -20.52
N HIS A 675 -28.26 -10.85 -20.23
CA HIS A 675 -27.51 -11.33 -19.07
C HIS A 675 -26.83 -10.17 -18.33
N PRO A 676 -27.57 -9.46 -17.47
CA PRO A 676 -27.13 -8.18 -16.94
C PRO A 676 -26.19 -8.29 -15.74
N GLU A 677 -25.87 -9.49 -15.24
CA GLU A 677 -25.13 -9.68 -13.99
C GLU A 677 -23.71 -9.09 -14.06
N ILE A 678 -23.02 -9.29 -15.18
CA ILE A 678 -21.69 -8.73 -15.44
C ILE A 678 -21.76 -7.21 -15.56
N ASN A 679 -22.83 -6.68 -16.17
CA ASN A 679 -23.06 -5.26 -16.32
C ASN A 679 -23.41 -4.59 -14.99
N TYR A 680 -24.24 -5.22 -14.14
CA TYR A 680 -24.54 -4.75 -12.79
C TYR A 680 -23.27 -4.66 -11.95
N LEU A 681 -22.40 -5.67 -12.05
CA LEU A 681 -21.10 -5.64 -11.40
C LEU A 681 -20.23 -4.50 -11.96
N ALA A 682 -20.17 -4.31 -13.28
CA ALA A 682 -19.37 -3.25 -13.89
C ALA A 682 -19.85 -1.84 -13.53
N LEU A 683 -21.17 -1.58 -13.59
CA LEU A 683 -21.78 -0.30 -13.20
C LEU A 683 -21.66 -0.04 -11.69
N GLY A 684 -21.84 -1.09 -10.90
CA GLY A 684 -21.83 -1.02 -9.44
C GLY A 684 -20.44 -1.04 -8.82
N ALA A 685 -19.40 -1.58 -9.48
CA ALA A 685 -18.10 -1.85 -8.87
C ALA A 685 -17.46 -0.61 -8.22
N LYS A 686 -17.46 0.53 -8.92
CA LYS A 686 -16.94 1.79 -8.37
C LYS A 686 -17.81 2.33 -7.25
N GLY A 687 -19.14 2.20 -7.37
CA GLY A 687 -20.07 2.61 -6.33
C GLY A 687 -19.94 1.75 -5.07
N GLY A 688 -19.79 0.43 -5.20
CA GLY A 688 -19.59 -0.50 -4.10
C GLY A 688 -18.28 -0.26 -3.36
N ALA A 689 -17.19 0.00 -4.10
CA ALA A 689 -15.91 0.39 -3.52
C ALA A 689 -16.00 1.74 -2.79
N ALA A 690 -16.64 2.73 -3.41
CA ALA A 690 -16.84 4.05 -2.79
C ALA A 690 -17.72 3.97 -1.53
N ILE A 691 -18.81 3.19 -1.54
CA ILE A 691 -19.65 3.01 -0.35
C ILE A 691 -18.84 2.34 0.75
N TYR A 692 -18.12 1.26 0.46
CA TYR A 692 -17.29 0.60 1.44
C TYR A 692 -16.28 1.58 2.08
N ASP A 693 -15.60 2.37 1.26
CA ASP A 693 -14.62 3.35 1.73
C ASP A 693 -15.25 4.44 2.59
N THR A 694 -16.38 5.02 2.16
CA THR A 694 -17.12 6.03 2.94
C THR A 694 -17.65 5.50 4.29
N VAL A 695 -18.04 4.22 4.34
CA VAL A 695 -18.55 3.59 5.57
C VAL A 695 -17.40 3.24 6.54
N MET A 696 -16.24 2.86 6.02
CA MET A 696 -15.07 2.51 6.84
C MET A 696 -14.27 3.74 7.29
N HIS A 697 -14.25 4.81 6.50
CA HIS A 697 -13.45 6.03 6.72
C HIS A 697 -14.31 7.31 6.64
N PRO A 698 -15.25 7.53 7.58
CA PRO A 698 -16.11 8.72 7.59
C PRO A 698 -15.26 9.98 7.85
N GLY A 699 -14.96 10.74 6.80
CA GLY A 699 -13.97 11.83 6.85
C GLY A 699 -13.54 12.31 5.48
N ASP A 700 -13.18 11.37 4.62
CA ASP A 700 -12.71 11.61 3.24
C ASP A 700 -13.87 11.65 2.23
N ASP A 701 -15.09 11.91 2.72
CA ASP A 701 -16.34 11.71 2.00
C ASP A 701 -16.54 12.69 0.85
N TRP A 702 -16.46 12.16 -0.37
CA TRP A 702 -16.82 12.88 -1.60
C TRP A 702 -18.27 13.40 -1.57
N LEU A 703 -19.18 12.60 -1.00
CA LEU A 703 -20.62 12.89 -0.95
C LEU A 703 -20.89 14.11 -0.04
N LEU A 704 -20.36 14.09 1.19
CA LEU A 704 -20.51 15.18 2.14
C LEU A 704 -19.91 16.48 1.59
N GLY A 705 -18.74 16.40 0.96
CA GLY A 705 -18.11 17.56 0.32
C GLY A 705 -18.97 18.16 -0.80
N THR A 706 -19.67 17.33 -1.57
CA THR A 706 -20.56 17.78 -2.65
C THR A 706 -21.84 18.42 -2.11
N ILE A 707 -22.43 17.82 -1.08
CA ILE A 707 -23.61 18.36 -0.39
C ILE A 707 -23.28 19.72 0.27
N LYS A 708 -22.17 19.82 1.00
CA LYS A 708 -21.69 21.07 1.61
C LYS A 708 -21.49 22.16 0.56
N TRP A 709 -20.88 21.82 -0.59
CA TRP A 709 -20.70 22.77 -1.69
C TRP A 709 -22.04 23.30 -2.23
N PHE A 710 -22.99 22.41 -2.51
CA PHE A 710 -24.30 22.78 -3.06
C PHE A 710 -25.04 23.75 -2.12
N PHE A 711 -25.11 23.42 -0.84
CA PHE A 711 -25.75 24.27 0.16
C PHE A 711 -24.98 25.58 0.42
N LYS A 712 -23.64 25.59 0.34
CA LYS A 712 -22.86 26.84 0.38
C LYS A 712 -23.22 27.73 -0.81
N GLY A 713 -23.35 27.18 -2.01
CA GLY A 713 -23.79 27.91 -3.21
C GLY A 713 -25.17 28.53 -3.01
N ILE A 714 -26.15 27.75 -2.54
CA ILE A 714 -27.50 28.23 -2.23
C ILE A 714 -27.47 29.32 -1.16
N ALA A 715 -26.71 29.15 -0.07
CA ALA A 715 -26.61 30.14 0.98
C ALA A 715 -25.99 31.45 0.48
N THR A 716 -25.00 31.37 -0.40
CA THR A 716 -24.36 32.56 -0.99
C THR A 716 -25.33 33.32 -1.89
N LEU A 717 -26.11 32.62 -2.72
CA LEU A 717 -27.22 33.20 -3.49
C LEU A 717 -28.28 33.84 -2.57
N GLY A 718 -28.63 33.15 -1.48
CA GLY A 718 -29.51 33.66 -0.44
C GLY A 718 -28.98 34.97 0.16
N LYS A 719 -27.68 35.10 0.44
CA LYS A 719 -27.08 36.35 0.93
C LYS A 719 -27.27 37.49 -0.08
N ILE A 720 -27.02 37.24 -1.35
CA ILE A 720 -27.13 38.28 -2.39
C ILE A 720 -28.58 38.79 -2.48
N ILE A 721 -29.56 37.89 -2.47
CA ILE A 721 -30.98 38.20 -2.73
C ILE A 721 -31.71 38.69 -1.47
N LEU A 722 -31.52 38.01 -0.34
CA LEU A 722 -32.33 38.22 0.89
C LEU A 722 -31.68 39.19 1.87
N SER A 723 -30.35 39.37 1.86
CA SER A 723 -29.66 40.29 2.79
C SER A 723 -30.23 41.70 2.78
N PRO A 724 -30.50 42.35 1.62
CA PRO A 724 -31.03 43.71 1.60
C PRO A 724 -32.41 43.82 2.25
N LEU A 725 -33.28 42.83 2.02
CA LEU A 725 -34.63 42.80 2.57
C LEU A 725 -34.63 42.57 4.08
N ILE A 726 -33.72 41.71 4.56
CA ILE A 726 -33.60 41.40 6.00
C ILE A 726 -32.93 42.56 6.74
N GLU A 727 -31.90 43.20 6.18
CA GLU A 727 -31.33 44.42 6.77
C GLU A 727 -32.34 45.57 6.79
N ALA A 728 -33.18 45.72 5.77
CA ALA A 728 -34.27 46.69 5.77
C ALA A 728 -35.28 46.44 6.91
N HIS A 729 -35.55 45.18 7.22
CA HIS A 729 -36.43 44.80 8.31
C HIS A 729 -35.82 45.15 9.69
N TYR A 730 -34.52 44.91 9.89
CA TYR A 730 -33.86 45.17 11.18
C TYR A 730 -33.44 46.64 11.40
N TYR A 731 -33.04 47.35 10.35
CA TYR A 731 -32.40 48.68 10.44
C TYR A 731 -33.09 49.76 9.58
N GLY A 732 -34.24 49.45 8.99
CA GLY A 732 -35.01 50.39 8.15
C GLY A 732 -34.36 50.70 6.80
N TYR A 733 -34.80 51.81 6.17
CA TYR A 733 -34.28 52.28 4.88
C TYR A 733 -32.74 52.42 4.79
N PRO A 734 -32.01 52.93 5.80
CA PRO A 734 -30.54 52.97 5.74
C PRO A 734 -29.92 51.56 5.74
N GLY A 735 -30.54 50.58 6.42
CA GLY A 735 -30.17 49.17 6.36
C GLY A 735 -30.36 48.54 4.98
N PHE A 736 -31.40 48.94 4.24
CA PHE A 736 -31.60 48.47 2.87
C PHE A 736 -30.46 48.90 1.94
N LEU A 737 -30.01 50.16 2.06
CA LEU A 737 -28.91 50.70 1.26
C LEU A 737 -27.56 50.04 1.59
N THR A 738 -27.27 49.78 2.87
CA THR A 738 -26.07 49.02 3.27
C THR A 738 -26.14 47.58 2.77
N GLY A 739 -27.31 46.95 2.87
CA GLY A 739 -27.54 45.59 2.39
C GLY A 739 -27.34 45.46 0.87
N ILE A 740 -27.84 46.42 0.08
CA ILE A 740 -27.58 46.48 -1.37
C ILE A 740 -26.08 46.62 -1.65
N LYS A 741 -25.37 47.50 -0.92
CA LYS A 741 -23.93 47.70 -1.11
C LYS A 741 -23.12 46.43 -0.78
N LYS A 742 -23.49 45.71 0.29
CA LYS A 742 -22.91 44.41 0.66
C LYS A 742 -23.20 43.34 -0.39
N SER A 743 -24.46 43.21 -0.83
CA SER A 743 -24.86 42.29 -1.89
C SER A 743 -24.18 42.59 -3.22
N ALA A 744 -23.98 43.87 -3.58
CA ALA A 744 -23.27 44.27 -4.79
C ALA A 744 -21.78 43.91 -4.74
N LYS A 745 -21.11 44.15 -3.60
CA LYS A 745 -19.70 43.76 -3.39
C LYS A 745 -19.54 42.24 -3.42
N LEU A 746 -20.43 41.51 -2.77
CA LEU A 746 -20.42 40.05 -2.72
C LEU A 746 -20.77 39.43 -4.08
N SER A 747 -21.73 40.01 -4.82
CA SER A 747 -22.08 39.61 -6.19
C SER A 747 -20.92 39.83 -7.16
N ARG A 748 -20.21 40.97 -7.08
CA ARG A 748 -19.02 41.24 -7.90
C ARG A 748 -17.90 40.23 -7.64
N LEU A 749 -17.67 39.89 -6.36
CA LEU A 749 -16.67 38.90 -5.96
C LEU A 749 -17.08 37.49 -6.42
N PHE A 750 -18.35 37.12 -6.27
CA PHE A 750 -18.91 35.84 -6.73
C PHE A 750 -18.85 35.68 -8.25
N LEU A 751 -19.21 36.72 -9.02
CA LEU A 751 -19.07 36.76 -10.49
C LEU A 751 -17.60 36.65 -10.92
N LYS A 752 -16.68 37.33 -10.22
CA LYS A 752 -15.24 37.20 -10.46
C LYS A 752 -14.77 35.76 -10.23
N GLN A 753 -15.19 35.14 -9.12
CA GLN A 753 -14.85 33.75 -8.80
C GLN A 753 -15.42 32.75 -9.82
N ILE A 754 -16.66 32.93 -10.26
CA ILE A 754 -17.27 32.09 -11.31
C ILE A 754 -16.51 32.25 -12.63
N GLY A 755 -16.24 33.49 -13.06
CA GLY A 755 -15.52 33.76 -14.30
C GLY A 755 -14.13 33.13 -14.31
N VAL A 756 -13.38 33.28 -13.21
CA VAL A 756 -12.07 32.65 -13.04
C VAL A 756 -12.17 31.12 -13.01
N ALA A 757 -13.15 30.55 -12.31
CA ALA A 757 -13.35 29.11 -12.26
C ALA A 757 -13.73 28.52 -13.63
N ILE A 758 -14.54 29.21 -14.44
CA ILE A 758 -14.87 28.78 -15.81
C ILE A 758 -13.62 28.84 -16.70
N LEU A 759 -12.83 29.91 -16.61
CA LEU A 759 -11.60 30.04 -17.37
C LEU A 759 -10.57 28.96 -16.97
N ASP A 760 -10.44 28.66 -15.67
CA ASP A 760 -9.61 27.55 -15.21
C ASP A 760 -10.14 26.19 -15.71
N LEU A 761 -11.46 25.99 -15.72
CA LEU A 761 -12.07 24.78 -16.26
C LEU A 761 -11.74 24.58 -17.74
N LEU A 762 -11.82 25.65 -18.54
CA LEU A 762 -11.42 25.63 -19.96
C LEU A 762 -9.92 25.30 -20.11
N LEU A 763 -9.06 25.95 -19.33
CA LEU A 763 -7.62 25.66 -19.33
C LEU A 763 -7.33 24.21 -18.89
N SER A 764 -8.05 23.71 -17.88
CA SER A 764 -7.96 22.33 -17.41
C SER A 764 -8.40 21.33 -18.49
N LEU A 765 -9.49 21.61 -19.22
CA LEU A 765 -9.91 20.82 -20.38
C LEU A 765 -8.84 20.84 -21.48
N SER A 766 -8.22 21.98 -21.74
CA SER A 766 -7.08 22.05 -22.67
C SER A 766 -5.91 21.20 -22.19
N THR A 767 -5.62 21.15 -20.88
CA THR A 767 -4.57 20.24 -20.38
C THR A 767 -4.88 18.77 -20.63
N VAL A 768 -6.14 18.35 -20.52
CA VAL A 768 -6.57 16.96 -20.83
C VAL A 768 -6.34 16.66 -22.31
N PHE A 769 -6.66 17.60 -23.20
CA PHE A 769 -6.41 17.44 -24.63
C PHE A 769 -4.92 17.23 -24.93
N PHE A 770 -4.03 18.07 -24.38
CA PHE A 770 -2.58 17.97 -24.62
C PHE A 770 -1.90 16.80 -23.88
N LEU A 771 -2.34 16.47 -22.67
CA LEU A 771 -1.71 15.43 -21.84
C LEU A 771 -2.22 14.03 -22.13
N GLU A 772 -3.51 13.85 -22.39
CA GLU A 772 -4.14 12.54 -22.44
C GLU A 772 -4.55 12.18 -23.86
N ILE A 773 -5.37 13.02 -24.52
CA ILE A 773 -5.90 12.71 -25.85
C ILE A 773 -4.81 12.71 -26.92
N ALA A 774 -3.99 13.76 -26.98
CA ALA A 774 -2.89 13.85 -27.94
C ALA A 774 -1.89 12.70 -27.74
N THR A 775 -1.66 12.29 -26.50
CA THR A 775 -0.73 11.21 -26.22
C THR A 775 -1.31 9.85 -26.62
N MET A 776 -2.61 9.64 -26.41
CA MET A 776 -3.30 8.42 -26.82
C MET A 776 -3.39 8.27 -28.36
N LEU A 777 -3.64 9.36 -29.08
CA LEU A 777 -3.93 9.32 -30.52
C LEU A 777 -2.72 9.52 -31.43
N LEU A 778 -1.67 10.21 -30.95
CA LEU A 778 -0.49 10.50 -31.76
C LEU A 778 0.75 9.78 -31.22
N HIS A 779 1.05 10.03 -29.94
CA HIS A 779 2.29 9.57 -29.33
C HIS A 779 2.36 8.04 -29.17
N VAL A 780 1.30 7.42 -28.64
CA VAL A 780 1.23 5.96 -28.46
C VAL A 780 1.32 5.25 -29.82
N PRO A 781 0.50 5.57 -30.85
CA PRO A 781 0.61 5.00 -32.19
C PRO A 781 2.00 5.16 -32.82
N PHE A 782 2.56 6.36 -32.77
CA PHE A 782 3.89 6.65 -33.33
C PHE A 782 4.98 5.82 -32.64
N ARG A 783 5.00 5.80 -31.30
CA ARG A 783 5.95 4.98 -30.53
C ARG A 783 5.75 3.49 -30.78
N GLY A 784 4.52 3.00 -30.74
CA GLY A 784 4.23 1.58 -30.92
C GLY A 784 4.63 1.08 -32.31
N LEU A 785 4.42 1.88 -33.36
CA LEU A 785 4.84 1.54 -34.72
C LEU A 785 6.37 1.57 -34.87
N THR A 786 7.02 2.60 -34.35
CA THR A 786 8.49 2.71 -34.41
C THR A 786 9.18 1.63 -33.54
N ASP A 787 8.60 1.26 -32.40
CA ASP A 787 9.06 0.13 -31.58
C ASP A 787 8.86 -1.21 -32.31
N PHE A 788 7.71 -1.41 -32.95
CA PHE A 788 7.46 -2.62 -33.73
C PHE A 788 8.47 -2.77 -34.87
N LEU A 789 8.69 -1.71 -35.65
CA LEU A 789 9.65 -1.72 -36.75
C LEU A 789 11.08 -1.92 -36.26
N SER A 790 11.54 -1.11 -35.29
CA SER A 790 12.92 -1.20 -34.76
C SER A 790 13.20 -2.55 -34.12
N ARG A 791 12.26 -3.14 -33.37
CA ARG A 791 12.43 -4.46 -32.77
C ARG A 791 12.39 -5.58 -33.80
N SER A 792 11.53 -5.48 -34.82
CA SER A 792 11.50 -6.47 -35.91
C SER A 792 12.81 -6.46 -36.70
N LEU A 793 13.33 -5.28 -37.03
CA LEU A 793 14.63 -5.14 -37.68
C LEU A 793 15.78 -5.58 -36.77
N GLY A 794 15.73 -5.24 -35.48
CA GLY A 794 16.70 -5.70 -34.48
C GLY A 794 16.73 -7.21 -34.32
N MET A 795 15.56 -7.85 -34.37
CA MET A 795 15.41 -9.31 -34.37
C MET A 795 16.01 -9.95 -35.61
N LEU A 796 15.73 -9.39 -36.79
CA LEU A 796 16.37 -9.82 -38.03
C LEU A 796 17.87 -9.53 -38.06
N GLY A 797 18.35 -8.56 -37.28
CA GLY A 797 19.75 -8.17 -37.25
C GLY A 797 20.68 -9.04 -36.39
N GLU A 798 20.11 -9.90 -35.53
CA GLU A 798 20.86 -10.73 -34.57
C GLU A 798 20.17 -12.08 -34.32
N LEU A 799 20.10 -12.90 -35.38
CA LEU A 799 19.43 -14.20 -35.35
C LEU A 799 20.15 -15.21 -34.45
N LYS A 800 21.47 -15.08 -34.26
CA LYS A 800 22.28 -15.98 -33.44
C LYS A 800 21.79 -16.01 -31.99
N SER A 801 21.44 -14.84 -31.47
CA SER A 801 20.88 -14.66 -30.13
C SER A 801 19.56 -15.42 -29.95
N ILE A 802 18.70 -15.42 -30.97
CA ILE A 802 17.43 -16.14 -30.96
C ILE A 802 17.67 -17.66 -31.00
N GLY A 803 18.54 -18.13 -31.90
CA GLY A 803 18.91 -19.55 -31.98
C GLY A 803 19.50 -20.08 -30.68
N ALA A 804 20.38 -19.30 -30.04
CA ALA A 804 20.94 -19.61 -28.73
C ALA A 804 19.86 -19.70 -27.63
N ALA A 805 18.87 -18.81 -27.65
CA ALA A 805 17.76 -18.84 -26.69
C ALA A 805 16.88 -20.09 -26.86
N PHE A 806 16.58 -20.52 -28.09
CA PHE A 806 15.86 -21.77 -28.36
C PHE A 806 16.61 -23.01 -27.86
N ILE A 807 17.94 -23.06 -28.08
CA ILE A 807 18.78 -24.14 -27.59
C ILE A 807 18.86 -24.13 -26.06
N ALA A 808 19.00 -22.96 -25.44
CA ALA A 808 19.00 -22.82 -23.98
C ALA A 808 17.66 -23.29 -23.39
N PHE A 809 16.54 -22.92 -24.01
CA PHE A 809 15.22 -23.39 -23.62
C PHE A 809 15.08 -24.91 -23.76
N ALA A 810 15.62 -25.51 -24.81
CA ALA A 810 15.59 -26.95 -25.02
C ALA A 810 16.47 -27.72 -24.02
N LYS A 811 17.64 -27.18 -23.64
CA LYS A 811 18.60 -27.77 -22.69
C LYS A 811 18.18 -27.64 -21.22
N ARG A 812 17.04 -27.02 -20.92
CA ARG A 812 16.54 -26.89 -19.54
C ARG A 812 16.46 -28.24 -18.81
N PRO A 813 16.67 -28.33 -17.49
CA PRO A 813 16.74 -29.60 -16.75
C PRO A 813 15.45 -30.44 -16.91
N GLY A 814 15.60 -31.74 -17.20
CA GLY A 814 14.51 -32.68 -17.52
C GLY A 814 13.70 -33.20 -16.34
N ASN A 815 14.23 -33.12 -15.12
CA ASN A 815 13.80 -33.96 -14.00
C ASN A 815 12.55 -33.47 -13.24
N GLN A 816 11.71 -32.63 -13.83
CA GLN A 816 10.45 -32.25 -13.20
C GLN A 816 9.38 -33.29 -13.53
N ASN A 817 9.27 -34.33 -12.71
CA ASN A 817 8.10 -35.20 -12.71
C ASN A 817 6.91 -34.40 -12.15
N PHE A 818 6.12 -33.77 -13.02
CA PHE A 818 4.96 -32.95 -12.61
C PHE A 818 3.84 -33.77 -11.95
N LEU A 819 3.84 -35.09 -12.15
CA LEU A 819 2.92 -36.04 -11.51
C LEU A 819 3.41 -36.46 -10.12
N ALA A 820 4.71 -36.36 -9.82
CA ALA A 820 5.25 -36.72 -8.51
C ALA A 820 4.61 -35.86 -7.41
N GLY A 821 4.13 -36.53 -6.36
CA GLY A 821 3.51 -35.87 -5.21
C GLY A 821 2.10 -35.31 -5.47
N LEU A 822 1.41 -35.74 -6.54
CA LEU A 822 -0.02 -35.55 -6.68
C LEU A 822 -0.73 -36.20 -5.49
N ARG A 823 -1.56 -35.42 -4.80
CA ARG A 823 -2.44 -35.87 -3.73
C ARG A 823 -3.75 -35.14 -3.90
N LEU A 824 -4.86 -35.83 -3.68
CA LEU A 824 -6.18 -35.20 -3.56
C LEU A 824 -6.11 -34.12 -2.48
N MET A 825 -6.88 -33.05 -2.64
CA MET A 825 -6.93 -31.99 -1.63
C MET A 825 -7.33 -32.58 -0.27
N PRO A 826 -6.63 -32.26 0.83
CA PRO A 826 -6.94 -32.82 2.16
C PRO A 826 -8.26 -32.28 2.76
N LEU A 827 -9.06 -31.53 1.99
CA LEU A 827 -10.34 -30.94 2.39
C LEU A 827 -11.56 -31.85 2.17
N TYR A 828 -11.36 -33.04 1.59
CA TYR A 828 -12.40 -34.04 1.45
C TYR A 828 -12.93 -34.51 2.81
N GLY A 829 -14.23 -34.75 2.87
CA GLY A 829 -14.91 -35.25 4.06
C GLY A 829 -15.97 -34.30 4.58
N TYR A 830 -16.72 -34.81 5.56
CA TYR A 830 -17.81 -34.09 6.22
C TYR A 830 -17.36 -33.67 7.63
N THR A 831 -17.82 -32.49 8.07
CA THR A 831 -17.63 -32.03 9.44
C THR A 831 -18.96 -32.04 10.17
N ASN A 832 -18.94 -32.23 11.48
CA ASN A 832 -20.17 -32.21 12.28
C ASN A 832 -20.84 -30.81 12.21
N PRO A 833 -22.12 -30.71 11.82
CA PRO A 833 -22.85 -29.43 11.80
C PRO A 833 -23.21 -28.91 13.19
N LEU A 834 -23.23 -29.79 14.20
CA LEU A 834 -23.67 -29.45 15.56
C LEU A 834 -22.53 -28.85 16.39
N GLY A 835 -22.81 -27.70 17.02
CA GLY A 835 -21.86 -26.99 17.88
C GLY A 835 -22.52 -25.98 18.82
N THR A 836 -21.74 -25.41 19.73
CA THR A 836 -22.16 -24.31 20.60
C THR A 836 -21.79 -22.97 19.95
N TYR A 837 -22.67 -22.48 19.07
CA TYR A 837 -22.47 -21.25 18.32
C TYR A 837 -22.88 -19.98 19.10
N HIS A 838 -23.80 -20.11 20.06
CA HIS A 838 -24.29 -18.98 20.84
C HIS A 838 -24.61 -19.38 22.29
N LYS A 839 -24.45 -18.46 23.25
CA LYS A 839 -24.72 -18.74 24.69
C LYS A 839 -26.23 -18.90 24.98
N ASN A 840 -27.09 -18.16 24.27
CA ASN A 840 -28.55 -18.31 24.37
C ASN A 840 -28.98 -19.63 23.70
N PRO A 841 -29.68 -20.54 24.41
CA PRO A 841 -30.05 -21.86 23.90
C PRO A 841 -30.99 -21.81 22.69
N PHE A 842 -31.90 -20.83 22.62
CA PHE A 842 -32.83 -20.68 21.49
C PHE A 842 -32.10 -20.25 20.21
N LEU A 843 -31.22 -19.25 20.31
CA LEU A 843 -30.38 -18.82 19.18
C LEU A 843 -29.41 -19.92 18.77
N ASN A 844 -28.84 -20.65 19.73
CA ASN A 844 -27.98 -21.79 19.45
C ASN A 844 -28.75 -22.90 18.71
N PHE A 845 -30.00 -23.16 19.09
CA PHE A 845 -30.88 -24.12 18.41
C PHE A 845 -31.19 -23.68 16.97
N LEU A 846 -31.54 -22.40 16.75
CA LEU A 846 -31.78 -21.86 15.40
C LEU A 846 -30.54 -21.95 14.51
N ILE A 847 -29.37 -21.57 15.03
CA ILE A 847 -28.11 -21.64 14.29
C ILE A 847 -27.76 -23.10 13.99
N ASN A 848 -27.88 -24.01 14.97
CA ASN A 848 -27.68 -25.44 14.74
C ASN A 848 -28.66 -26.00 13.71
N SER A 849 -29.94 -25.60 13.74
CA SER A 849 -30.95 -26.04 12.77
C SER A 849 -30.65 -25.55 11.36
N PHE A 850 -30.22 -24.29 11.22
CA PHE A 850 -29.76 -23.75 9.95
C PHE A 850 -28.53 -24.51 9.43
N TRP A 851 -27.51 -24.74 10.26
CA TRP A 851 -26.31 -25.48 9.85
C TRP A 851 -26.58 -26.96 9.60
N LEU A 852 -27.54 -27.58 10.28
CA LEU A 852 -27.98 -28.95 10.03
C LEU A 852 -28.50 -29.13 8.60
N ILE A 853 -29.14 -28.09 8.04
CA ILE A 853 -29.68 -28.11 6.67
C ILE A 853 -28.64 -27.61 5.66
N ALA A 854 -28.01 -26.46 5.94
CA ALA A 854 -27.14 -25.78 4.99
C ALA A 854 -25.74 -26.43 4.87
N LEU A 855 -25.15 -26.91 5.98
CA LEU A 855 -23.78 -27.45 5.95
C LEU A 855 -23.69 -28.75 5.15
N PRO A 856 -24.60 -29.73 5.29
CA PRO A 856 -24.53 -30.95 4.48
C PRO A 856 -24.69 -30.65 2.99
N LEU A 857 -25.63 -29.79 2.59
CA LEU A 857 -25.81 -29.38 1.19
C LEU A 857 -24.56 -28.68 0.63
N PHE A 858 -23.94 -27.81 1.42
CA PHE A 858 -22.69 -27.19 1.02
C PHE A 858 -21.54 -28.21 0.94
N GLN A 859 -21.45 -29.14 1.89
CA GLN A 859 -20.39 -30.15 1.93
C GLN A 859 -20.54 -31.23 0.87
N THR A 860 -21.76 -31.59 0.47
CA THR A 860 -22.02 -32.46 -0.68
C THR A 860 -21.58 -31.76 -1.97
N CYS A 861 -21.99 -30.50 -2.20
CA CYS A 861 -21.50 -29.71 -3.33
C CYS A 861 -19.97 -29.57 -3.32
N LYS A 862 -19.36 -29.30 -2.16
CA LYS A 862 -17.90 -29.23 -1.97
C LYS A 862 -17.23 -30.54 -2.37
N ASN A 863 -17.68 -31.67 -1.84
CA ASN A 863 -17.03 -32.98 -2.00
C ASN A 863 -17.28 -33.61 -3.37
N PHE A 864 -18.44 -33.36 -4.01
CA PHE A 864 -18.81 -34.01 -5.27
C PHE A 864 -18.66 -33.13 -6.51
N ILE A 865 -18.73 -31.80 -6.37
CA ILE A 865 -18.63 -30.87 -7.50
C ILE A 865 -17.32 -30.10 -7.43
N PHE A 866 -17.14 -29.27 -6.40
CA PHE A 866 -16.03 -28.30 -6.39
C PHE A 866 -14.66 -28.96 -6.26
N LEU A 867 -14.43 -29.80 -5.25
CA LEU A 867 -13.13 -30.44 -5.05
C LEU A 867 -12.75 -31.38 -6.21
N PRO A 868 -13.65 -32.25 -6.74
CA PRO A 868 -13.34 -33.06 -7.91
C PRO A 868 -13.04 -32.24 -9.17
N CYS A 869 -13.77 -31.15 -9.44
CA CYS A 869 -13.45 -30.26 -10.56
C CYS A 869 -12.06 -29.60 -10.41
N ILE A 870 -11.71 -29.18 -9.19
CA ILE A 870 -10.39 -28.59 -8.91
C ILE A 870 -9.28 -29.63 -9.08
N ASP A 871 -9.45 -30.82 -8.51
CA ASP A 871 -8.45 -31.89 -8.57
C ASP A 871 -8.30 -32.44 -10.00
N THR A 872 -9.39 -32.60 -10.75
CA THR A 872 -9.33 -32.96 -12.18
C THR A 872 -8.64 -31.89 -13.01
N PHE A 873 -8.91 -30.61 -12.77
CA PHE A 873 -8.19 -29.51 -13.43
C PHE A 873 -6.69 -29.55 -13.13
N PHE A 874 -6.29 -29.80 -11.86
CA PHE A 874 -4.88 -29.93 -11.49
C PHE A 874 -4.21 -31.15 -12.12
N ILE A 875 -4.89 -32.30 -12.15
CA ILE A 875 -4.42 -33.51 -12.82
C ILE A 875 -4.23 -33.25 -14.31
N LEU A 876 -5.23 -32.67 -14.97
CA LEU A 876 -5.18 -32.35 -16.40
C LEU A 876 -4.02 -31.40 -16.70
N THR A 877 -3.86 -30.35 -15.91
CA THR A 877 -2.77 -29.37 -16.08
C THR A 877 -1.40 -30.02 -15.94
N ARG A 878 -1.20 -30.87 -14.92
CA ARG A 878 0.08 -31.58 -14.72
C ARG A 878 0.35 -32.61 -15.80
N LEU A 879 -0.67 -33.31 -16.26
CA LEU A 879 -0.57 -34.27 -17.35
C LEU A 879 -0.21 -33.54 -18.65
N SER A 880 -0.87 -32.43 -18.97
CA SER A 880 -0.52 -31.55 -20.08
C SER A 880 0.92 -31.05 -19.98
N LEU A 881 1.38 -30.58 -18.81
CA LEU A 881 2.78 -30.15 -18.63
C LEU A 881 3.79 -31.30 -18.81
N THR A 882 3.42 -32.51 -18.37
CA THR A 882 4.24 -33.72 -18.54
C THR A 882 4.42 -34.08 -20.01
N ILE A 883 3.38 -33.86 -20.84
CA ILE A 883 3.41 -34.08 -22.30
C ILE A 883 4.09 -32.92 -23.04
N PHE A 884 3.75 -31.68 -22.70
CA PHE A 884 4.26 -30.49 -23.39
C PHE A 884 5.74 -30.23 -23.10
N ASN A 885 6.26 -30.60 -21.92
CA ASN A 885 7.66 -30.37 -21.58
C ASN A 885 8.64 -31.10 -22.53
N PRO A 886 8.55 -32.41 -22.80
CA PRO A 886 9.39 -33.07 -23.79
C PRO A 886 9.10 -32.60 -25.22
N LEU A 887 7.82 -32.43 -25.59
CA LEU A 887 7.43 -31.97 -26.93
C LEU A 887 8.05 -30.61 -27.29
N SER A 888 7.97 -29.65 -26.37
CA SER A 888 8.52 -28.31 -26.59
C SER A 888 10.07 -28.30 -26.65
N ARG A 889 10.76 -29.25 -26.00
CA ARG A 889 12.22 -29.41 -26.17
C ARG A 889 12.55 -29.99 -27.53
N PHE A 890 11.80 -31.02 -27.92
CA PHE A 890 11.95 -31.67 -29.21
C PHE A 890 11.73 -30.69 -30.37
N VAL A 891 10.80 -29.74 -30.24
CA VAL A 891 10.59 -28.67 -31.24
C VAL A 891 11.66 -27.58 -31.14
N ALA A 892 12.00 -27.11 -29.93
CA ALA A 892 12.89 -25.98 -29.76
C ALA A 892 14.36 -26.28 -30.15
N TYR A 893 14.85 -27.50 -29.90
CA TYR A 893 16.23 -27.87 -30.20
C TYR A 893 16.59 -27.83 -31.69
N PRO A 894 15.87 -28.53 -32.60
CA PRO A 894 16.17 -28.48 -34.04
C PRO A 894 15.91 -27.10 -34.62
N LEU A 895 14.87 -26.40 -34.15
CA LEU A 895 14.57 -25.04 -34.60
C LEU A 895 15.68 -24.06 -34.20
N GLY A 896 16.22 -24.19 -32.98
CA GLY A 896 17.37 -23.42 -32.54
C GLY A 896 18.65 -23.71 -33.34
N LEU A 897 18.93 -24.98 -33.65
CA LEU A 897 20.07 -25.35 -34.51
C LEU A 897 19.93 -24.80 -35.94
N ALA A 898 18.73 -24.90 -36.52
CA ALA A 898 18.46 -24.35 -37.85
C ALA A 898 18.66 -22.83 -37.87
N ILE A 899 18.15 -22.11 -36.87
CA ILE A 899 18.35 -20.65 -36.76
C ILE A 899 19.84 -20.32 -36.60
N LEU A 900 20.61 -21.07 -35.79
CA LEU A 900 22.04 -20.82 -35.63
C LEU A 900 22.82 -21.02 -36.94
N ALA A 901 22.48 -22.04 -37.72
CA ALA A 901 23.12 -22.31 -39.01
C ALA A 901 22.83 -21.19 -40.03
N VAL A 902 21.60 -20.64 -40.03
CA VAL A 902 21.27 -19.47 -40.86
C VAL A 902 21.96 -18.22 -40.33
N ALA A 903 21.99 -18.03 -39.01
CA ALA A 903 22.54 -16.86 -38.34
C ALA A 903 24.04 -16.68 -38.58
N SER A 904 24.82 -17.76 -38.69
CA SER A 904 26.27 -17.66 -38.91
C SER A 904 26.62 -16.94 -40.22
N ILE A 905 25.75 -17.01 -41.23
CA ILE A 905 25.94 -16.30 -42.50
C ILE A 905 25.21 -14.95 -42.46
N TRP A 906 23.98 -14.94 -41.96
CA TRP A 906 23.11 -13.76 -41.98
C TRP A 906 23.63 -12.63 -41.10
N ASP A 907 24.04 -12.91 -39.86
CA ASP A 907 24.43 -11.89 -38.87
C ASP A 907 25.74 -11.18 -39.25
N GLU A 908 26.59 -11.81 -40.07
CA GLU A 908 27.85 -11.25 -40.57
C GLU A 908 27.66 -10.47 -41.89
N THR A 909 26.64 -10.80 -42.69
CA THR A 909 26.41 -10.19 -44.01
C THR A 909 25.37 -9.07 -43.96
N ILE A 910 24.09 -9.42 -43.77
CA ILE A 910 22.94 -8.51 -43.86
C ILE A 910 22.52 -7.99 -42.48
N GLY A 911 22.78 -8.78 -41.43
CA GLY A 911 22.47 -8.46 -40.04
C GLY A 911 22.94 -7.07 -39.56
N PRO A 912 24.16 -6.58 -39.91
CA PRO A 912 24.60 -5.24 -39.53
C PRO A 912 23.72 -4.13 -40.10
N ALA A 913 23.26 -4.25 -41.36
CA ALA A 913 22.38 -3.26 -42.00
C ALA A 913 21.02 -3.19 -41.28
N PHE A 914 20.47 -4.33 -40.89
CA PHE A 914 19.25 -4.40 -40.08
C PHE A 914 19.42 -3.78 -38.68
N ARG A 915 20.54 -4.05 -38.00
CA ARG A 915 20.86 -3.44 -36.69
C ARG A 915 21.03 -1.92 -36.78
N LEU A 916 21.75 -1.43 -37.79
CA LEU A 916 21.92 0.00 -38.03
C LEU A 916 20.58 0.68 -38.35
N SER A 917 19.74 0.03 -39.18
CA SER A 917 18.40 0.54 -39.50
C SER A 917 17.51 0.62 -38.26
N ALA A 918 17.54 -0.40 -37.39
CA ALA A 918 16.84 -0.40 -36.12
C ALA A 918 17.31 0.76 -35.21
N GLN A 919 18.63 0.97 -35.10
CA GLN A 919 19.20 2.07 -34.32
C GLN A 919 18.82 3.44 -34.89
N LEU A 920 18.88 3.63 -36.21
CA LEU A 920 18.50 4.86 -36.89
C LEU A 920 17.02 5.20 -36.68
N ILE A 921 16.12 4.22 -36.81
CA ILE A 921 14.68 4.41 -36.56
C ILE A 921 14.45 4.82 -35.10
N THR A 922 15.06 4.13 -34.14
CA THR A 922 14.90 4.46 -32.72
C THR A 922 15.49 5.84 -32.40
N HIS A 923 16.66 6.18 -32.95
CA HIS A 923 17.31 7.47 -32.70
C HIS A 923 16.52 8.63 -33.30
N SER A 924 16.09 8.52 -34.57
CA SER A 924 15.26 9.53 -35.23
C SER A 924 13.90 9.68 -34.56
N SER A 925 13.24 8.58 -34.19
CA SER A 925 12.00 8.58 -33.42
C SER A 925 12.16 9.30 -32.08
N ASN A 926 13.21 8.99 -31.32
CA ASN A 926 13.52 9.66 -30.05
C ASN A 926 13.76 11.17 -30.25
N TRP A 927 14.43 11.56 -31.33
CA TRP A 927 14.67 12.97 -31.65
C TRP A 927 13.37 13.72 -31.96
N ILE A 928 12.52 13.17 -32.84
CA ILE A 928 11.20 13.76 -33.17
C ILE A 928 10.38 13.93 -31.89
N GLU A 929 10.36 12.90 -31.08
CA GLU A 929 9.63 12.88 -29.83
C GLU A 929 10.14 13.89 -28.80
N GLN A 930 11.44 14.09 -28.71
CA GLN A 930 12.02 15.12 -27.85
C GLN A 930 11.57 16.52 -28.28
N GLN A 931 11.50 16.79 -29.59
CA GLN A 931 11.00 18.07 -30.11
C GLN A 931 9.51 18.26 -29.84
N VAL A 932 8.68 17.26 -30.12
CA VAL A 932 7.24 17.29 -29.82
C VAL A 932 7.00 17.42 -28.31
N GLY A 933 7.81 16.72 -27.51
CA GLY A 933 7.81 16.79 -26.04
C GLY A 933 8.13 18.19 -25.54
N PHE A 934 9.15 18.85 -26.09
CA PHE A 934 9.50 20.22 -25.75
C PHE A 934 8.36 21.20 -26.07
N ILE A 935 7.78 21.11 -27.27
CA ILE A 935 6.63 21.95 -27.68
C ILE A 935 5.44 21.72 -26.74
N LYS A 936 5.14 20.45 -26.44
CA LYS A 936 4.07 20.08 -25.50
C LYS A 936 4.32 20.66 -24.11
N GLN A 937 5.53 20.53 -23.56
CA GLN A 937 5.87 21.09 -22.25
C GLN A 937 5.81 22.61 -22.23
N PHE A 938 6.20 23.27 -23.32
CA PHE A 938 6.10 24.73 -23.46
C PHE A 938 4.64 25.22 -23.40
N PHE A 939 3.71 24.57 -24.11
CA PHE A 939 2.30 24.93 -24.01
C PHE A 939 1.73 24.62 -22.62
N LEU A 940 2.06 23.46 -22.06
CA LEU A 940 1.60 23.08 -20.73
C LEU A 940 2.12 24.01 -19.64
N SER A 941 3.38 24.46 -19.73
CA SER A 941 3.93 25.41 -18.76
C SER A 941 3.21 26.75 -18.83
N LYS A 942 2.90 27.25 -20.02
CA LYS A 942 2.13 28.49 -20.19
C LYS A 942 0.70 28.36 -19.65
N ILE A 943 0.04 27.23 -19.91
CA ILE A 943 -1.29 26.95 -19.36
C ILE A 943 -1.24 26.95 -17.84
N GLN A 944 -0.31 26.23 -17.23
CA GLN A 944 -0.24 26.11 -15.77
C GLN A 944 0.14 27.41 -15.07
N ILE A 945 1.07 28.20 -15.64
CA ILE A 945 1.38 29.54 -15.13
C ILE A 945 0.12 30.42 -15.15
N CYS A 946 -0.66 30.38 -16.24
CA CYS A 946 -1.91 31.12 -16.34
C CYS A 946 -2.93 30.66 -15.28
N ARG A 947 -3.06 29.35 -15.07
CA ARG A 947 -3.94 28.77 -14.04
C ARG A 947 -3.52 29.18 -12.61
N GLN A 948 -2.22 29.17 -12.32
CA GLN A 948 -1.69 29.62 -11.03
C GLN A 948 -1.91 31.13 -10.81
N TYR A 949 -1.76 31.94 -11.85
CA TYR A 949 -2.08 33.38 -11.80
C TYR A 949 -3.55 33.63 -11.52
N LEU A 950 -4.44 32.96 -12.26
CA LEU A 950 -5.89 33.03 -12.07
C LEU A 950 -6.29 32.65 -10.65
N TYR A 951 -5.73 31.55 -10.14
CA TYR A 951 -5.92 31.12 -8.77
C TYR A 951 -5.46 32.18 -7.75
N TYR A 952 -4.25 32.72 -7.91
CA TYR A 952 -3.67 33.69 -6.99
C TYR A 952 -4.53 34.95 -6.87
N GLN A 953 -5.12 35.41 -7.97
CA GLN A 953 -5.96 36.61 -8.00
C GLN A 953 -7.30 36.52 -7.26
N THR A 954 -7.79 35.32 -6.96
CA THR A 954 -9.16 35.13 -6.43
C THR A 954 -9.29 34.19 -5.25
N PHE A 955 -8.37 33.25 -5.05
CA PHE A 955 -8.53 32.17 -4.07
C PHE A 955 -7.37 32.04 -3.06
N ALA A 956 -6.22 32.67 -3.32
CA ALA A 956 -5.03 32.51 -2.47
C ALA A 956 -5.26 32.93 -1.00
N GLU A 957 -6.02 34.00 -0.75
CA GLU A 957 -6.26 34.49 0.62
C GLU A 957 -7.15 33.54 1.45
N ASP A 958 -8.14 32.91 0.81
CA ASP A 958 -9.04 31.98 1.48
C ASP A 958 -8.37 30.62 1.70
N ASP A 959 -7.59 30.16 0.72
CA ASP A 959 -6.85 28.90 0.82
C ASP A 959 -5.69 28.96 1.81
N LYS A 960 -4.98 30.12 1.92
CA LYS A 960 -3.89 30.28 2.89
C LYS A 960 -4.35 30.03 4.33
N LYS A 961 -5.64 30.24 4.63
CA LYS A 961 -6.24 29.96 5.96
C LYS A 961 -6.50 28.46 6.19
N LEU A 962 -6.57 27.66 5.13
CA LEU A 962 -6.84 26.23 5.16
C LEU A 962 -5.57 25.37 5.22
N PHE A 963 -4.43 25.91 4.77
CA PHE A 963 -3.15 25.20 4.84
C PHE A 963 -2.67 25.10 6.29
N GLN A 964 -2.47 23.86 6.75
CA GLN A 964 -1.87 23.54 8.05
C GLN A 964 -0.53 22.83 7.79
N THR A 965 0.49 23.20 8.56
CA THR A 965 1.74 22.43 8.63
C THR A 965 1.48 21.17 9.43
N TYR A 966 2.08 20.05 9.00
CA TYR A 966 1.94 18.81 9.77
C TYR A 966 2.65 18.97 11.11
N LYS A 967 1.91 18.76 12.20
CA LYS A 967 2.49 18.69 13.53
C LYS A 967 2.67 17.24 13.93
N ASN A 968 3.66 16.97 14.77
CA ASN A 968 3.85 15.64 15.36
C ASN A 968 2.59 15.17 16.11
N SER A 969 1.79 16.10 16.67
CA SER A 969 0.50 15.80 17.30
C SER A 969 -0.49 15.11 16.35
N ASP A 970 -0.50 15.51 15.08
CA ASP A 970 -1.49 15.06 14.11
C ASP A 970 -1.32 13.55 13.82
N TYR A 971 -0.08 13.07 13.84
CA TYR A 971 0.24 11.65 13.71
C TYR A 971 -0.44 10.79 14.78
N PHE A 972 -0.54 11.27 16.02
CA PHE A 972 -1.18 10.54 17.12
C PHE A 972 -2.69 10.72 17.16
N LEU A 973 -3.19 11.89 16.75
CA LEU A 973 -4.62 12.16 16.69
C LEU A 973 -5.33 11.35 15.60
N GLU A 974 -4.66 11.09 14.47
CA GLU A 974 -5.17 10.21 13.40
C GLU A 974 -5.43 8.78 13.91
N SER A 975 -4.56 8.25 14.76
CA SER A 975 -4.67 6.89 15.28
C SER A 975 -4.05 6.78 16.67
N PRO A 976 -4.87 6.84 17.74
CA PRO A 976 -4.39 6.82 19.13
C PRO A 976 -3.55 5.59 19.50
N ILE A 977 -3.71 4.47 18.78
CA ILE A 977 -2.92 3.26 19.01
C ILE A 977 -1.42 3.45 18.72
N ARG A 978 -1.06 4.46 17.91
CA ARG A 978 0.35 4.78 17.61
C ARG A 978 1.13 5.18 18.86
N ILE A 979 0.45 5.69 19.89
CA ILE A 979 1.08 6.00 21.19
C ILE A 979 1.62 4.72 21.83
N ASP A 980 0.82 3.65 21.86
CA ASP A 980 1.26 2.34 22.38
C ASP A 980 2.37 1.72 21.53
N GLN A 981 2.40 2.03 20.23
CA GLN A 981 3.42 1.51 19.31
C GLN A 981 4.79 2.18 19.46
N LEU A 982 4.92 3.31 20.18
CA LEU A 982 6.21 3.96 20.42
C LEU A 982 6.87 3.55 21.74
N GLU A 983 6.15 2.94 22.69
CA GLU A 983 6.73 2.57 23.98
C GLU A 983 7.82 1.49 23.86
N HIS A 984 9.06 1.78 24.30
CA HIS A 984 10.18 0.82 24.22
C HIS A 984 10.10 -0.32 25.26
N THR A 985 9.21 -0.25 26.25
CA THR A 985 9.16 -1.20 27.36
C THR A 985 7.92 -2.11 27.29
N ALA A 986 8.18 -3.41 27.20
CA ALA A 986 7.24 -4.46 27.63
C ALA A 986 7.51 -4.83 29.11
N ALA A 987 7.86 -3.85 29.94
CA ALA A 987 8.09 -4.11 31.36
C ALA A 987 6.73 -4.31 32.04
N ASN A 988 6.63 -5.30 32.94
CA ASN A 988 5.42 -5.72 33.65
C ASN A 988 4.66 -4.60 34.41
N ASN A 989 5.18 -3.36 34.47
CA ASN A 989 4.63 -2.23 35.22
C ASN A 989 4.24 -0.99 34.38
N SER A 990 4.55 -0.92 33.08
CA SER A 990 4.03 0.18 32.23
C SER A 990 2.63 -0.18 31.73
N GLN A 991 1.62 0.50 32.27
CA GLN A 991 0.25 0.32 31.79
C GLN A 991 0.12 1.00 30.42
N ARG A 992 0.26 0.21 29.34
CA ARG A 992 -0.04 0.66 27.96
C ARG A 992 -1.41 1.34 27.91
N PHE A 993 -1.58 2.36 27.07
CA PHE A 993 -2.83 3.11 26.91
C PHE A 993 -4.05 2.19 26.76
N LEU A 994 -3.94 1.16 25.91
CA LEU A 994 -4.99 0.15 25.75
C LEU A 994 -5.26 -0.69 27.00
N ASN A 995 -4.23 -1.00 27.81
CA ASN A 995 -4.40 -1.72 29.07
C ASN A 995 -5.05 -0.88 30.16
N VAL A 996 -4.86 0.45 30.13
CA VAL A 996 -5.54 1.36 31.06
C VAL A 996 -7.02 1.52 30.71
N LEU A 997 -7.38 1.54 29.42
CA LEU A 997 -8.78 1.44 28.99
C LEU A 997 -9.46 0.14 29.46
N LEU A 998 -8.68 -0.92 29.68
CA LEU A 998 -9.15 -2.26 30.08
C LEU A 998 -9.42 -2.42 31.58
N ASN A 999 -8.62 -1.82 32.47
CA ASN A 999 -8.71 -2.06 33.93
C ASN A 999 -9.93 -1.43 34.62
N THR A 1000 -10.83 -0.81 33.87
CA THR A 1000 -12.00 -0.10 34.39
C THR A 1000 -13.11 -0.96 35.02
N VAL A 1001 -13.17 -2.28 34.82
CA VAL A 1001 -14.29 -3.09 35.39
C VAL A 1001 -13.90 -4.55 35.69
N SER A 1002 -13.10 -4.79 36.74
CA SER A 1002 -13.28 -5.93 37.67
C SER A 1002 -12.16 -5.91 38.73
N PRO A 1003 -12.46 -5.79 40.04
CA PRO A 1003 -11.50 -6.04 41.10
C PRO A 1003 -11.23 -7.54 41.35
N SER A 1004 -11.85 -8.44 40.58
CA SER A 1004 -11.76 -9.88 40.80
C SER A 1004 -11.35 -10.61 39.54
N GLU A 1005 -10.04 -10.61 39.26
CA GLU A 1005 -9.24 -11.77 38.82
C GLU A 1005 -7.89 -11.24 38.32
N PRO A 1006 -6.75 -11.63 38.92
CA PRO A 1006 -5.46 -11.32 38.35
C PRO A 1006 -5.36 -12.06 37.01
N LEU A 1007 -5.29 -11.31 35.91
CA LEU A 1007 -4.78 -11.83 34.65
C LEU A 1007 -3.45 -12.53 34.98
N LEU A 1008 -3.46 -13.86 34.87
CA LEU A 1008 -2.30 -14.72 35.12
C LEU A 1008 -1.08 -14.08 34.45
N ALA A 1009 -0.22 -13.51 35.30
CA ALA A 1009 1.12 -13.08 34.94
C ALA A 1009 1.92 -14.35 34.61
N GLU A 1010 1.76 -14.86 33.40
CA GLU A 1010 2.73 -15.80 32.86
C GLU A 1010 4.06 -15.05 32.75
N THR A 1011 5.03 -15.56 33.48
CA THR A 1011 6.41 -15.10 33.57
C THR A 1011 7.04 -14.96 32.19
N LEU A 1012 6.96 -13.77 31.60
CA LEU A 1012 7.94 -13.32 30.62
C LEU A 1012 9.27 -13.11 31.36
N PRO A 1013 10.40 -13.59 30.81
CA PRO A 1013 11.68 -13.51 31.49
C PRO A 1013 12.00 -12.04 31.81
N SER A 1014 12.15 -11.76 33.09
CA SER A 1014 12.58 -10.46 33.61
C SER A 1014 14.02 -10.20 33.20
N SER A 1015 14.22 -9.55 32.05
CA SER A 1015 15.49 -8.86 31.78
C SER A 1015 15.37 -7.44 32.31
N ALA A 1016 15.53 -7.30 33.62
CA ALA A 1016 15.98 -6.04 34.18
C ALA A 1016 17.40 -5.79 33.63
N ASN A 1017 17.56 -4.74 32.82
CA ASN A 1017 18.68 -3.79 32.92
C ASN A 1017 18.57 -2.71 31.82
N GLU A 1018 18.61 -1.47 32.30
CA GLU A 1018 18.91 -0.19 31.64
C GLU A 1018 18.08 0.23 30.42
N VAL A 1019 17.14 1.14 30.68
CA VAL A 1019 16.31 1.82 29.68
C VAL A 1019 16.83 3.27 29.52
N HIS A 1020 17.21 3.68 28.31
CA HIS A 1020 17.64 5.06 28.01
C HIS A 1020 16.47 6.04 27.73
N HIS A 1021 15.21 5.59 27.84
CA HIS A 1021 14.02 6.37 27.53
C HIS A 1021 12.99 6.30 28.67
N ALA A 1022 12.41 7.44 29.06
CA ALA A 1022 11.36 7.49 30.07
C ALA A 1022 10.09 6.76 29.59
N ALA A 1023 9.38 6.10 30.51
CA ALA A 1023 8.08 5.51 30.22
C ALA A 1023 7.07 6.62 29.86
N LEU A 1024 6.27 6.40 28.81
CA LEU A 1024 5.28 7.38 28.33
C LEU A 1024 4.13 7.58 29.34
N PHE A 1025 3.74 6.55 30.08
CA PHE A 1025 2.75 6.64 31.18
C PHE A 1025 3.40 6.36 32.54
N VAL A 1026 3.56 7.39 33.38
CA VAL A 1026 3.93 7.24 34.79
C VAL A 1026 2.71 7.59 35.63
N LYS A 1027 2.28 6.68 36.51
CA LYS A 1027 1.23 6.98 37.50
C LYS A 1027 1.69 8.18 38.34
N GLN A 1028 0.89 9.24 38.38
CA GLN A 1028 1.11 10.28 39.38
C GLN A 1028 0.95 9.65 40.76
N GLY A 1029 2.00 9.72 41.58
CA GLY A 1029 1.88 9.36 42.98
C GLY A 1029 0.80 10.24 43.59
N GLN A 1030 -0.16 9.62 44.28
CA GLN A 1030 -1.13 10.35 45.09
C GLN A 1030 -0.34 11.25 46.04
N GLN A 1031 -0.33 12.56 45.79
CA GLN A 1031 -0.02 13.51 46.85
C GLN A 1031 -1.15 13.35 47.86
N HIS A 1032 -0.85 12.64 48.95
CA HIS A 1032 -1.68 12.69 50.14
C HIS A 1032 -1.75 14.16 50.56
N ASN A 1033 -2.91 14.79 50.39
CA ASN A 1033 -3.24 16.02 51.09
C ASN A 1033 -3.26 15.68 52.60
N PRO A 1034 -2.38 16.27 53.43
CA PRO A 1034 -2.35 16.00 54.86
C PRO A 1034 -3.41 16.82 55.61
N SER A 1035 -4.63 16.91 55.08
CA SER A 1035 -5.70 17.74 55.64
C SER A 1035 -7.07 17.09 55.54
N GLU A 1036 -7.17 15.81 55.88
CA GLU A 1036 -8.43 15.19 56.27
C GLU A 1036 -8.18 14.28 57.49
N THR A 1037 -8.03 14.92 58.64
CA THR A 1037 -8.23 14.27 59.94
C THR A 1037 -9.44 14.88 60.62
N LEU A 1038 -10.40 14.00 60.92
CA LEU A 1038 -11.43 14.10 61.95
C LEU A 1038 -12.54 15.14 61.73
N ASN A 1039 -13.72 14.64 61.33
CA ASN A 1039 -14.97 14.91 62.04
C ASN A 1039 -16.05 13.90 61.65
N GLU A 1040 -16.04 12.75 62.32
CA GLU A 1040 -17.30 12.07 62.66
C GLU A 1040 -17.76 12.60 64.01
N LYS A 1041 -18.88 13.34 64.04
CA LYS A 1041 -19.99 13.09 64.98
C LYS A 1041 -21.19 14.00 64.71
N SER A 1042 -22.34 13.37 64.97
CA SER A 1042 -23.66 13.90 65.34
C SER A 1042 -24.62 14.43 64.27
N LEU A 1043 -25.59 13.56 63.95
CA LEU A 1043 -27.04 13.69 64.23
C LEU A 1043 -27.86 14.81 63.55
N SER A 1044 -28.96 14.34 62.90
CA SER A 1044 -30.30 14.97 62.74
C SER A 1044 -30.35 16.36 62.05
N ILE A 1045 -31.09 16.61 60.96
CA ILE A 1045 -32.43 16.20 60.49
C ILE A 1045 -32.38 16.09 58.96
#